data_AF-A0AAD8TRH0-F1
#
_entry.id   AF-A0AAD8TRH0-F1
#
_cell.length_a   1.000
_cell.length_b   1.000
_cell.length_c   1.000
_cell.angle_alpha   90.00
_cell.angle_beta   90.00
_cell.angle_gamma   90.00
#
_symmetry.space_group_name_H-M   'P 1'
#
loop_
_entity.id
_entity.type
_entity.pdbx_description
1 polymer ?
#
loop_
_entity_poly.entity_id
_entity_poly.type
_entity_poly.pdbx_seq_one_letter_code
_entity_poly.pdbx_strand_id
1 'polypeptide(L)'
;MADGGAGPAAQLGGGGSNGGTTPSATPLLGSSVNGDGYNFAPPTPSTLSMPIPPELAGAIRLIDRFQVEGFLKAMQKQIQSSGKRGFFIKKSVGPQVREKFTLEDMLCFQKDPIPTSLLKVTNDLVSRSIKLFHVILKYMGIDSPAIISLEERVELVAKLYKHTLKRSELRDELFAQLSKQTRNNPGRSWLIRAWELMYLCASSMPPSNDIGAYLSEYVHYISHGATTDSDVRVLALNTLNVLKRSVKAGPRVTIPAREEIETLLTSRKLTTIVFFLDETFEEIKYDMATTVADAVEELAGIIKLSVYSSFSLFECRKIVNGSKSSEVGNEEYIGLDDNKYIGDLLSEFKSAKDRNNGEILHCKLVFKKRLFRESDEAVTDPMFVQLSYVQLQHDYILGNYPVGRDDAAQLTALQILVEIGFIENPESCVEWISLLERFLPRQVAITRAKRDWELDIISRYQLMEHLSKDDARNQFLRILSTLLYCNSVFFSVRKIDDPIGLLPGRIILGINKRGVHFFRPVPKEYLHSAELRDIKQFGSSNTAVFFKMRVAVFFEMRVAPVLHIFQFETKQGEEICVALQTHIKDVMLSRYSKAHSGSATIMVSQADKPGNVEMYDKRVQELSREIDESQKKADQVALVEKSRLESRLTSGHGQKNNSKLEVIGNHSERDTLTTVGSVNNSIEMDEREGEKKRLLHETGSSSGTCAMLDEKKHRVE
;
A
#
# COMPACT_ATOMS: atom_id res chain seq x y z
N MET A 1 -41.77 -3.12 29.14
CA MET A 1 -42.07 -2.10 30.16
C MET A 1 -41.01 -1.03 30.04
N ALA A 2 -41.23 0.21 29.60
CA ALA A 2 -42.35 0.86 28.93
C ALA A 2 -41.77 2.09 28.20
N ASP A 3 -42.20 2.28 26.94
CA ASP A 3 -42.56 3.55 26.27
C ASP A 3 -41.61 4.76 26.24
N GLY A 4 -41.51 5.56 25.17
CA GLY A 4 -42.37 5.72 23.99
C GLY A 4 -42.56 7.23 23.70
N GLY A 5 -42.56 7.63 22.41
CA GLY A 5 -42.89 9.00 21.96
C GLY A 5 -41.93 9.51 20.87
N ALA A 6 -42.13 9.23 19.58
CA ALA A 6 -43.13 9.79 18.65
C ALA A 6 -42.91 11.28 18.33
N GLY A 7 -42.55 11.57 17.07
CA GLY A 7 -42.53 12.91 16.48
C GLY A 7 -43.93 13.42 16.11
N PRO A 8 -44.01 14.54 15.37
CA PRO A 8 -44.60 14.44 14.04
C PRO A 8 -43.96 15.33 12.97
N ALA A 9 -44.29 14.99 11.72
CA ALA A 9 -43.97 15.69 10.48
C ALA A 9 -45.15 16.56 9.98
N ALA A 10 -44.86 17.57 9.14
CA ALA A 10 -45.73 18.14 8.09
C ALA A 10 -44.87 19.08 7.19
N GLN A 11 -44.70 18.81 5.88
CA GLN A 11 -45.43 19.38 4.72
C GLN A 11 -45.34 20.91 4.56
N LEU A 12 -45.35 21.58 3.40
CA LEU A 12 -45.19 21.34 1.95
C LEU A 12 -45.20 22.77 1.31
N GLY A 13 -44.63 22.93 0.12
CA GLY A 13 -44.84 24.08 -0.78
C GLY A 13 -43.60 24.93 -1.02
N GLY A 14 -43.17 25.31 -2.23
CA GLY A 14 -43.77 25.21 -3.55
C GLY A 14 -43.43 26.47 -4.36
N GLY A 15 -42.65 26.33 -5.43
CA GLY A 15 -42.72 27.18 -6.64
C GLY A 15 -41.76 28.38 -6.75
N GLY A 16 -41.19 28.55 -7.95
CA GLY A 16 -40.88 29.88 -8.49
C GLY A 16 -39.54 30.05 -9.20
N SER A 17 -39.53 29.80 -10.51
CA SER A 17 -38.42 29.98 -11.45
C SER A 17 -38.23 31.44 -11.93
N ASN A 18 -37.14 31.64 -12.68
CA ASN A 18 -36.72 32.79 -13.52
C ASN A 18 -35.76 33.76 -12.81
N GLY A 19 -34.61 34.18 -13.36
CA GLY A 19 -34.07 34.09 -14.71
C GLY A 19 -33.42 35.43 -15.05
N GLY A 20 -32.19 35.41 -15.58
CA GLY A 20 -31.70 36.47 -16.46
C GLY A 20 -30.73 37.53 -15.92
N THR A 21 -29.52 37.46 -16.48
CA THR A 21 -28.71 38.57 -17.03
C THR A 21 -27.96 39.53 -16.09
N THR A 22 -26.63 39.41 -16.16
CA THR A 22 -25.62 40.47 -15.96
C THR A 22 -25.74 41.56 -17.04
N PRO A 23 -25.25 42.80 -16.79
CA PRO A 23 -23.88 43.11 -17.20
C PRO A 23 -23.09 44.06 -16.27
N SER A 24 -21.79 44.07 -16.52
CA SER A 24 -20.67 44.85 -15.98
C SER A 24 -20.74 46.37 -16.10
N ALA A 25 -20.25 47.11 -15.09
CA ALA A 25 -19.32 48.28 -15.21
C ALA A 25 -19.03 48.95 -13.84
N THR A 26 -17.75 49.25 -13.59
CA THR A 26 -17.18 50.09 -12.51
C THR A 26 -17.11 51.59 -12.94
N PRO A 27 -16.60 52.55 -12.12
CA PRO A 27 -16.98 52.95 -10.76
C PRO A 27 -17.16 54.49 -10.65
N LEU A 28 -18.07 55.04 -9.82
CA LEU A 28 -18.04 56.47 -9.47
C LEU A 28 -18.49 56.77 -8.03
N LEU A 29 -17.71 57.64 -7.38
CA LEU A 29 -17.89 58.20 -6.05
C LEU A 29 -19.23 58.95 -5.90
N GLY A 30 -19.88 58.79 -4.74
CA GLY A 30 -20.99 59.63 -4.30
C GLY A 30 -21.41 59.30 -2.87
N SER A 31 -21.27 60.26 -1.98
CA SER A 31 -21.43 60.20 -0.52
C SER A 31 -22.89 60.18 -0.03
N SER A 32 -23.14 59.44 1.07
CA SER A 32 -24.08 59.75 2.19
C SER A 32 -25.60 59.59 1.87
N VAL A 33 -26.54 59.02 2.66
CA VAL A 33 -26.73 58.71 4.10
C VAL A 33 -27.92 57.71 4.28
N ASN A 34 -27.79 56.77 5.23
CA ASN A 34 -28.78 56.01 6.06
C ASN A 34 -29.80 54.98 5.51
N GLY A 35 -29.86 53.83 6.21
CA GLY A 35 -31.01 52.92 6.28
C GLY A 35 -30.65 51.52 6.79
N ASP A 36 -31.05 51.19 8.03
CA ASP A 36 -30.68 50.03 8.86
C ASP A 36 -31.02 48.63 8.29
N GLY A 37 -30.21 47.63 8.65
CA GLY A 37 -30.50 46.22 8.36
C GLY A 37 -29.49 45.25 9.00
N TYR A 38 -29.83 44.75 10.18
CA TYR A 38 -29.07 43.84 11.04
C TYR A 38 -28.49 42.60 10.34
N ASN A 39 -27.18 42.37 10.49
CA ASN A 39 -26.56 41.05 10.33
C ASN A 39 -25.50 40.86 11.44
N PHE A 40 -25.74 39.89 12.32
CA PHE A 40 -24.83 39.46 13.38
C PHE A 40 -23.61 38.75 12.76
N ALA A 41 -22.52 39.48 12.58
CA ALA A 41 -21.18 38.89 12.55
C ALA A 41 -20.66 38.78 13.99
N PRO A 42 -19.98 37.67 14.37
CA PRO A 42 -19.35 37.60 15.68
C PRO A 42 -18.27 38.70 15.79
N PRO A 43 -18.07 39.31 16.97
CA PRO A 43 -17.19 40.46 17.09
C PRO A 43 -15.74 40.04 16.85
N THR A 44 -15.14 40.57 15.79
CA THR A 44 -13.68 40.64 15.66
C THR A 44 -13.13 41.47 16.82
N PRO A 45 -12.13 40.97 17.59
CA PRO A 45 -11.53 41.77 18.64
C PRO A 45 -10.83 42.98 18.02
N SER A 46 -11.37 44.17 18.32
CA SER A 46 -10.83 45.46 17.92
C SER A 46 -9.54 45.78 18.69
N THR A 47 -8.44 45.12 18.31
CA THR A 47 -7.10 45.29 18.91
C THR A 47 -5.97 45.24 17.88
N LEU A 48 -6.08 45.90 16.71
CA LEU A 48 -4.96 46.04 15.79
C LEU A 48 -4.97 47.44 15.14
N SER A 49 -4.06 48.32 15.57
CA SER A 49 -3.87 49.68 15.02
C SER A 49 -2.67 49.77 14.06
N MET A 50 -2.17 48.63 13.56
CA MET A 50 -1.05 48.51 12.62
C MET A 50 -1.40 47.45 11.56
N PRO A 51 -0.92 47.58 10.30
CA PRO A 51 -1.07 46.53 9.31
C PRO A 51 -0.39 45.26 9.83
N ILE A 52 -1.14 44.15 9.88
CA ILE A 52 -0.66 42.85 10.32
C ILE A 52 0.52 42.43 9.44
N PRO A 53 1.71 42.17 10.00
CA PRO A 53 2.80 41.56 9.24
C PRO A 53 2.32 40.26 8.58
N PRO A 54 2.55 40.05 7.27
CA PRO A 54 2.07 38.86 6.56
C PRO A 54 2.49 37.54 7.23
N GLU A 55 3.67 37.52 7.87
CA GLU A 55 4.20 36.38 8.64
C GLU A 55 3.45 36.05 9.95
N LEU A 56 2.57 36.94 10.42
CA LEU A 56 1.75 36.76 11.62
C LEU A 56 0.28 36.46 11.32
N ALA A 57 -0.13 36.49 10.04
CA ALA A 57 -1.53 36.30 9.63
C ALA A 57 -2.13 34.97 10.16
N GLY A 58 -1.38 33.86 10.03
CA GLY A 58 -1.79 32.56 10.57
C GLY A 58 -1.84 32.52 12.10
N ALA A 59 -0.93 33.22 12.79
CA ALA A 59 -0.88 33.23 14.26
C ALA A 59 -2.07 33.98 14.87
N ILE A 60 -2.54 35.05 14.22
CA ILE A 60 -3.68 35.86 14.67
C ILE A 60 -4.98 35.04 14.64
N ARG A 61 -5.14 34.16 13.64
CA ARG A 61 -6.28 33.23 13.59
C ARG A 61 -6.31 32.26 14.76
N LEU A 62 -5.18 32.05 15.42
CA LEU A 62 -5.01 31.15 16.56
C LEU A 62 -4.77 31.90 17.88
N ILE A 63 -5.11 33.19 17.95
CA ILE A 63 -4.81 34.04 19.11
C ILE A 63 -5.35 33.45 20.43
N ASP A 64 -6.50 32.78 20.38
CA ASP A 64 -7.11 32.14 21.56
C ASP A 64 -6.31 30.94 22.08
N ARG A 65 -5.44 30.34 21.27
CA ARG A 65 -4.52 29.27 21.70
C ARG A 65 -3.26 29.83 22.38
N PHE A 66 -2.89 31.07 22.10
CA PHE A 66 -1.76 31.75 22.74
C PHE A 66 -2.18 32.36 24.08
N GLN A 67 -1.33 32.27 25.10
CA GLN A 67 -1.58 32.90 26.41
C GLN A 67 -0.98 34.31 26.51
N VAL A 68 -1.21 35.14 25.48
CA VAL A 68 -0.58 36.46 25.25
C VAL A 68 -0.50 37.30 26.52
N GLU A 69 -1.63 37.54 27.17
CA GLU A 69 -1.68 38.38 28.38
C GLU A 69 -0.93 37.77 29.58
N GLY A 70 -1.06 36.45 29.79
CA GLY A 70 -0.38 35.75 30.87
C GLY A 70 1.13 35.72 30.69
N PHE A 71 1.58 35.45 29.48
CA PHE A 71 2.99 35.43 29.10
C PHE A 71 3.65 36.79 29.29
N LEU A 72 3.05 37.85 28.74
CA LEU A 72 3.65 39.19 28.75
C LEU A 72 3.69 39.79 30.16
N LYS A 73 2.66 39.52 30.99
CA LYS A 73 2.71 39.85 32.44
C LYS A 73 3.82 39.11 33.17
N ALA A 74 4.01 37.81 32.89
CA ALA A 74 5.07 37.03 33.52
C ALA A 74 6.46 37.51 33.07
N MET A 75 6.61 37.88 31.80
CA MET A 75 7.85 38.42 31.23
C MET A 75 8.20 39.78 31.85
N GLN A 76 7.22 40.68 31.98
CA GLN A 76 7.42 41.96 32.64
C GLN A 76 7.86 41.79 34.11
N LYS A 77 7.26 40.84 34.84
CA LYS A 77 7.70 40.50 36.21
C LYS A 77 9.13 39.96 36.23
N GLN A 78 9.51 39.10 35.28
CA GLN A 78 10.86 38.58 35.17
C GLN A 78 11.88 39.72 34.95
N ILE A 79 11.61 40.63 34.02
CA ILE A 79 12.46 41.81 33.75
C ILE A 79 12.60 42.68 35.01
N GLN A 80 11.50 42.98 35.70
CA GLN A 80 11.51 43.78 36.94
C GLN A 80 12.26 43.08 38.09
N SER A 81 12.23 41.74 38.14
CA SER A 81 12.94 40.96 39.16
C SER A 81 14.46 40.89 38.89
N SER A 82 14.86 40.77 37.62
CA SER A 82 16.26 40.74 37.20
C SER A 82 16.93 42.12 37.28
N GLY A 83 16.16 43.20 37.15
CA GLY A 83 16.64 44.59 37.23
C GLY A 83 17.05 45.08 38.62
N LYS A 84 16.88 44.31 39.70
CA LYS A 84 17.21 44.73 41.08
C LYS A 84 18.70 44.66 41.46
N ARG A 85 19.62 44.35 40.54
CA ARG A 85 21.08 44.49 40.76
C ARG A 85 21.74 45.69 40.07
N GLY A 86 20.95 46.60 39.48
CA GLY A 86 21.45 47.84 38.90
C GLY A 86 20.92 49.06 39.64
N PHE A 87 21.81 49.73 40.38
CA PHE A 87 21.76 51.08 40.95
C PHE A 87 20.51 51.95 40.73
N PHE A 88 20.03 52.51 41.85
CA PHE A 88 19.04 53.59 41.94
C PHE A 88 19.22 54.70 40.89
N ILE A 89 18.24 54.87 40.00
CA ILE A 89 17.93 56.17 39.39
C ILE A 89 16.42 56.39 39.53
N LYS A 90 16.05 57.31 40.43
CA LYS A 90 14.71 57.91 40.47
C LYS A 90 14.42 58.58 39.13
N LYS A 91 13.30 58.26 38.48
CA LYS A 91 12.59 59.24 37.63
C LYS A 91 11.07 59.08 37.71
N SER A 92 10.47 60.25 37.88
CA SER A 92 9.08 60.71 37.92
C SER A 92 7.93 59.79 37.48
N VAL A 93 6.89 59.80 38.31
CA VAL A 93 5.52 59.35 38.03
C VAL A 93 4.88 60.23 36.95
N GLY A 94 4.54 59.63 35.82
CA GLY A 94 3.58 60.15 34.82
C GLY A 94 2.46 59.14 34.61
N PRO A 95 1.29 59.53 34.05
CA PRO A 95 0.15 58.63 33.89
C PRO A 95 0.53 57.48 32.94
N GLN A 96 0.55 56.26 33.48
CA GLN A 96 0.86 55.03 32.77
C GLN A 96 -0.21 54.78 31.69
N VAL A 97 0.10 55.14 30.44
CA VAL A 97 -0.53 54.49 29.30
C VAL A 97 -0.16 53.02 29.41
N ARG A 98 -1.12 52.14 29.75
CA ARG A 98 -0.91 50.69 29.70
C ARG A 98 -0.57 50.35 28.25
N GLU A 99 0.71 50.19 27.93
CA GLU A 99 1.15 49.60 26.67
C GLU A 99 0.42 48.26 26.52
N LYS A 100 -0.46 48.17 25.51
CA LYS A 100 -1.15 46.93 25.18
C LYS A 100 -0.11 46.02 24.55
N PHE A 101 0.40 45.07 25.33
CA PHE A 101 1.34 44.07 24.85
C PHE A 101 0.79 43.31 23.63
N THR A 102 1.64 43.07 22.63
CA THR A 102 1.21 42.50 21.34
C THR A 102 1.58 41.02 21.19
N LEU A 103 0.86 40.32 20.32
CA LEU A 103 1.22 38.95 19.91
C LEU A 103 2.60 38.91 19.21
N GLU A 104 2.97 39.99 18.53
CA GLU A 104 4.25 40.14 17.87
C GLU A 104 5.41 40.13 18.89
N ASP A 105 5.30 40.90 19.97
CA ASP A 105 6.30 40.92 21.06
C ASP A 105 6.54 39.52 21.65
N MET A 106 5.45 38.77 21.83
CA MET A 106 5.49 37.41 22.34
C MET A 106 6.16 36.43 21.37
N LEU A 107 6.04 36.65 20.06
CA LEU A 107 6.49 35.75 19.01
C LEU A 107 7.81 36.16 18.34
N CYS A 108 8.50 37.18 18.86
CA CYS A 108 9.84 37.57 18.43
C CYS A 108 10.93 36.89 19.26
N PHE A 109 12.12 36.78 18.68
CA PHE A 109 13.31 36.23 19.31
C PHE A 109 13.56 36.81 20.70
N GLN A 110 14.00 35.96 21.62
CA GLN A 110 14.53 36.40 22.91
C GLN A 110 15.74 35.55 23.32
N LYS A 111 16.65 36.16 24.10
CA LYS A 111 17.84 35.50 24.65
C LYS A 111 17.56 34.83 25.99
N ASP A 112 16.78 35.48 26.84
CA ASP A 112 16.47 34.97 28.17
C ASP A 112 15.44 33.84 28.12
N PRO A 113 15.48 32.89 29.08
CA PRO A 113 14.47 31.86 29.21
C PRO A 113 13.04 32.43 29.32
N ILE A 114 12.07 31.74 28.70
CA ILE A 114 10.65 32.09 28.83
C ILE A 114 10.17 31.91 30.29
N PRO A 115 9.32 32.82 30.79
CA PRO A 115 8.76 32.74 32.15
C PRO A 115 7.63 31.70 32.28
N THR A 116 6.94 31.39 31.18
CA THR A 116 5.82 30.45 31.07
C THR A 116 5.70 29.99 29.61
N SER A 117 4.82 29.03 29.31
CA SER A 117 4.57 28.55 27.94
C SER A 117 3.97 29.63 27.03
N LEU A 118 4.17 29.49 25.72
CA LEU A 118 3.59 30.36 24.72
C LEU A 118 2.11 30.01 24.46
N LEU A 119 1.81 28.72 24.39
CA LEU A 119 0.45 28.23 24.24
C LEU A 119 -0.21 28.04 25.60
N LYS A 120 -1.54 28.11 25.61
CA LYS A 120 -2.37 27.66 26.74
C LYS A 120 -2.22 26.14 26.85
N VAL A 121 -1.44 25.69 27.82
CA VAL A 121 -1.21 24.27 28.13
C VAL A 121 -1.60 24.00 29.58
N THR A 122 -1.78 22.73 29.89
CA THR A 122 -2.01 22.26 31.26
C THR A 122 -0.87 22.66 32.21
N ASN A 123 -1.20 22.96 33.48
CA ASN A 123 -0.25 23.52 34.46
C ASN A 123 0.97 22.62 34.72
N ASP A 124 0.81 21.30 34.63
CA ASP A 124 1.92 20.35 34.80
C ASP A 124 2.93 20.39 33.63
N LEU A 125 2.49 20.86 32.45
CA LEU A 125 3.31 21.00 31.26
C LEU A 125 4.08 22.32 31.19
N VAL A 126 3.67 23.36 31.93
CA VAL A 126 4.35 24.67 31.93
C VAL A 126 5.84 24.54 32.29
N SER A 127 6.15 23.77 33.34
CA SER A 127 7.54 23.53 33.74
C SER A 127 8.36 22.79 32.67
N ARG A 128 7.72 21.90 31.90
CA ARG A 128 8.35 21.19 30.78
C ARG A 128 8.53 22.12 29.59
N SER A 129 7.57 22.99 29.30
CA SER A 129 7.65 24.02 28.27
C SER A 129 8.83 24.95 28.48
N ILE A 130 9.04 25.43 29.71
CA ILE A 130 10.20 26.26 30.05
C ILE A 130 11.50 25.48 29.82
N LYS A 131 11.55 24.19 30.19
CA LYS A 131 12.71 23.33 29.94
C LYS A 131 12.98 23.12 28.44
N LEU A 132 11.95 23.00 27.60
CA LEU A 132 12.11 22.93 26.14
C LEU A 132 12.83 24.17 25.63
N PHE A 133 12.42 25.35 26.07
CA PHE A 133 13.03 26.61 25.64
C PHE A 133 14.51 26.70 26.04
N HIS A 134 14.88 26.25 27.24
CA HIS A 134 16.29 26.17 27.64
C HIS A 134 17.11 25.25 26.73
N VAL A 135 16.53 24.12 26.28
CA VAL A 135 17.20 23.23 25.33
C VAL A 135 17.36 23.91 23.97
N ILE A 136 16.38 24.69 23.52
CA ILE A 136 16.46 25.49 22.28
C ILE A 136 17.57 26.55 22.39
N LEU A 137 17.57 27.36 23.46
CA LEU A 137 18.61 28.38 23.69
C LEU A 137 20.01 27.76 23.73
N LYS A 138 20.14 26.62 24.43
CA LYS A 138 21.39 25.87 24.50
C LYS A 138 21.81 25.38 23.13
N TYR A 139 20.92 24.78 22.33
CA TYR A 139 21.23 24.32 20.97
C TYR A 139 21.67 25.47 20.04
N MET A 140 21.04 26.64 20.18
CA MET A 140 21.39 27.83 19.41
C MET A 140 22.74 28.44 19.83
N GLY A 141 23.29 28.06 20.99
CA GLY A 141 24.55 28.58 21.50
C GLY A 141 24.44 30.00 22.07
N ILE A 142 23.29 30.37 22.64
CA ILE A 142 23.08 31.70 23.24
C ILE A 142 23.85 31.83 24.57
N ASP A 143 23.93 30.76 25.35
CA ASP A 143 24.54 30.75 26.69
C ASP A 143 25.97 30.17 26.73
N SER A 144 26.56 29.80 25.58
CA SER A 144 27.87 29.15 25.51
C SER A 144 28.86 29.95 24.66
N PRO A 145 30.02 30.37 25.21
CA PRO A 145 31.10 30.98 24.44
C PRO A 145 31.85 29.96 23.57
N ALA A 146 31.65 28.65 23.78
CA ALA A 146 32.27 27.58 23.00
C ALA A 146 31.32 27.01 21.93
N ILE A 147 31.89 26.61 20.79
CA ILE A 147 31.18 25.90 19.72
C ILE A 147 30.66 24.57 20.28
N ILE A 148 29.34 24.39 20.24
CA ILE A 148 28.67 23.15 20.67
C ILE A 148 29.11 22.01 19.75
N SER A 149 29.58 20.90 20.34
CA SER A 149 30.00 19.73 19.58
C SER A 149 28.84 19.09 18.84
N LEU A 150 29.12 18.33 17.77
CA LEU A 150 28.10 17.53 17.08
C LEU A 150 27.38 16.58 18.04
N GLU A 151 28.16 15.97 18.94
CA GLU A 151 27.69 15.10 20.01
C GLU A 151 26.61 15.74 20.89
N GLU A 152 26.91 16.93 21.40
CA GLU A 152 26.00 17.65 22.27
C GLU A 152 24.76 18.11 21.51
N ARG A 153 24.89 18.50 20.23
CA ARG A 153 23.74 18.80 19.37
C ARG A 153 22.81 17.60 19.22
N VAL A 154 23.35 16.40 18.98
CA VAL A 154 22.57 15.17 18.83
C VAL A 154 21.80 14.85 20.13
N GLU A 155 22.46 14.96 21.29
CA GLU A 155 21.82 14.71 22.59
C GLU A 155 20.70 15.72 22.88
N LEU A 156 20.90 17.01 22.55
CA LEU A 156 19.87 18.04 22.72
C LEU A 156 18.63 17.75 21.86
N VAL A 157 18.82 17.31 20.61
CA VAL A 157 17.70 16.92 19.73
C VAL A 157 16.98 15.70 20.28
N ALA A 158 17.70 14.65 20.69
CA ALA A 158 17.11 13.47 21.31
C ALA A 158 16.31 13.82 22.57
N LYS A 159 16.81 14.77 23.38
CA LYS A 159 16.12 15.29 24.56
C LYS A 159 14.83 16.02 24.22
N LEU A 160 14.78 16.81 23.15
CA LEU A 160 13.54 17.43 22.68
C LEU A 160 12.51 16.36 22.32
N TYR A 161 12.89 15.40 21.48
CA TYR A 161 12.01 14.28 21.09
C TYR A 161 11.48 13.49 22.30
N LYS A 162 12.33 13.23 23.31
CA LYS A 162 11.93 12.57 24.55
C LYS A 162 10.80 13.30 25.29
N HIS A 163 10.80 14.62 25.25
CA HIS A 163 9.77 15.42 25.91
C HIS A 163 8.50 15.55 25.07
N THR A 164 8.63 15.69 23.75
CA THR A 164 7.54 16.13 22.87
C THR A 164 6.87 15.00 22.10
N LEU A 165 7.57 13.95 21.66
CA LEU A 165 7.05 12.98 20.69
C LEU A 165 5.69 12.39 21.10
N LYS A 166 5.56 11.97 22.36
CA LYS A 166 4.34 11.36 22.92
C LYS A 166 3.30 12.36 23.45
N ARG A 167 3.56 13.68 23.40
CA ARG A 167 2.70 14.73 24.01
C ARG A 167 2.39 15.83 23.01
N SER A 168 1.20 15.78 22.41
CA SER A 168 0.75 16.73 21.38
C SER A 168 0.85 18.20 21.82
N GLU A 169 0.40 18.53 23.04
CA GLU A 169 0.50 19.90 23.58
C GLU A 169 1.94 20.43 23.61
N LEU A 170 2.91 19.58 23.97
CA LEU A 170 4.33 19.96 23.99
C LEU A 170 4.96 19.99 22.59
N ARG A 171 4.43 19.22 21.63
CA ARG A 171 4.86 19.33 20.21
C ARG A 171 4.47 20.68 19.65
N ASP A 172 3.20 21.07 19.84
CA ASP A 172 2.68 22.37 19.41
C ASP A 172 3.48 23.53 20.04
N GLU A 173 3.73 23.43 21.35
CA GLU A 173 4.54 24.41 22.09
C GLU A 173 5.97 24.49 21.55
N LEU A 174 6.61 23.35 21.25
CA LEU A 174 7.95 23.31 20.66
C LEU A 174 7.99 24.07 19.32
N PHE A 175 7.04 23.80 18.43
CA PHE A 175 6.99 24.48 17.13
C PHE A 175 6.68 25.98 17.26
N ALA A 176 5.85 26.38 18.23
CA ALA A 176 5.62 27.79 18.54
C ALA A 176 6.90 28.48 19.06
N GLN A 177 7.65 27.82 19.96
CA GLN A 177 8.92 28.33 20.50
C GLN A 177 10.01 28.42 19.43
N LEU A 178 10.11 27.43 18.54
CA LEU A 178 11.06 27.47 17.42
C LEU A 178 10.69 28.60 16.45
N SER A 179 9.40 28.79 16.13
CA SER A 179 8.94 29.91 15.30
C SER A 179 9.24 31.27 15.94
N LYS A 180 9.19 31.35 17.27
CA LYS A 180 9.59 32.54 18.02
C LYS A 180 11.08 32.83 17.85
N GLN A 181 11.94 31.82 17.95
CA GLN A 181 13.38 31.99 17.84
C GLN A 181 13.88 32.25 16.41
N THR A 182 13.05 32.04 15.39
CA THR A 182 13.37 32.37 13.99
C THR A 182 12.95 33.80 13.60
N ARG A 183 11.94 34.40 14.26
CA ARG A 183 11.46 35.76 13.97
C ARG A 183 12.32 36.83 14.63
N ASN A 184 12.69 37.87 13.85
CA ASN A 184 13.49 39.00 14.32
C ASN A 184 14.77 38.59 15.08
N ASN A 185 15.40 37.49 14.66
CA ASN A 185 16.63 37.00 15.28
C ASN A 185 17.83 37.85 14.82
N PRO A 186 18.53 38.55 15.74
CA PRO A 186 19.59 39.48 15.38
C PRO A 186 20.92 38.80 15.00
N GLY A 187 21.07 37.50 15.29
CA GLY A 187 22.30 36.75 15.03
C GLY A 187 22.14 35.75 13.90
N ARG A 188 22.93 35.89 12.81
CA ARG A 188 22.90 34.95 11.67
C ARG A 188 23.11 33.50 12.12
N SER A 189 24.13 33.25 12.96
CA SER A 189 24.44 31.91 13.45
C SER A 189 23.30 31.31 14.28
N TRP A 190 22.70 32.11 15.16
CA TRP A 190 21.55 31.71 15.97
C TRP A 190 20.33 31.41 15.10
N LEU A 191 20.08 32.23 14.09
CA LEU A 191 18.97 32.04 13.15
C LEU A 191 19.11 30.73 12.37
N ILE A 192 20.30 30.44 11.83
CA ILE A 192 20.58 29.18 11.14
C ILE A 192 20.35 27.98 12.08
N ARG A 193 20.80 28.06 13.34
CA ARG A 193 20.59 26.99 14.33
C ARG A 193 19.11 26.81 14.69
N ALA A 194 18.33 27.88 14.78
CA ALA A 194 16.89 27.78 15.03
C ALA A 194 16.16 27.07 13.87
N TRP A 195 16.51 27.41 12.62
CA TRP A 195 15.96 26.75 11.43
C TRP A 195 16.43 25.30 11.27
N GLU A 196 17.70 25.00 11.56
CA GLU A 196 18.22 23.63 11.63
C GLU A 196 17.40 22.80 12.63
N LEU A 197 17.15 23.34 13.82
CA LEU A 197 16.36 22.64 14.84
C LEU A 197 14.88 22.47 14.45
N MET A 198 14.28 23.47 13.78
CA MET A 198 12.95 23.38 13.19
C MET A 198 12.87 22.24 12.18
N TYR A 199 13.84 22.17 11.27
CA TYR A 199 13.95 21.11 10.27
C TYR A 199 14.06 19.73 10.92
N LEU A 200 15.00 19.54 11.87
CA LEU A 200 15.19 18.27 12.58
C LEU A 200 13.91 17.80 13.30
N CYS A 201 13.17 18.71 13.92
CA CYS A 201 11.92 18.37 14.61
C CYS A 201 10.80 18.03 13.62
N ALA A 202 10.66 18.80 12.54
CA ALA A 202 9.64 18.58 11.52
C ALA A 202 9.81 17.26 10.75
N SER A 203 11.04 16.74 10.66
CA SER A 203 11.35 15.51 9.92
C SER A 203 10.74 14.24 10.48
N SER A 204 10.45 14.16 11.78
CA SER A 204 9.90 12.95 12.41
C SER A 204 8.69 13.19 13.31
N MET A 205 8.22 14.44 13.43
CA MET A 205 6.94 14.73 14.07
C MET A 205 6.26 15.96 13.47
N PRO A 206 4.99 15.88 13.06
CA PRO A 206 4.20 17.06 12.74
C PRO A 206 3.62 17.71 14.01
N PRO A 207 3.35 19.03 13.99
CA PRO A 207 2.44 19.68 14.95
C PRO A 207 0.99 19.17 14.78
N SER A 208 0.08 19.62 15.65
CA SER A 208 -1.37 19.44 15.44
C SER A 208 -1.86 20.18 14.19
N ASN A 209 -3.05 19.85 13.69
CA ASN A 209 -3.60 20.44 12.46
C ASN A 209 -3.65 21.97 12.51
N ASP A 210 -4.10 22.57 13.61
CA ASP A 210 -4.22 24.03 13.71
C ASP A 210 -2.84 24.70 13.66
N ILE A 211 -1.91 24.23 14.50
CA ILE A 211 -0.55 24.79 14.58
C ILE A 211 0.22 24.47 13.29
N GLY A 212 -0.05 23.33 12.67
CA GLY A 212 0.53 22.92 11.39
C GLY A 212 0.12 23.81 10.22
N ALA A 213 -1.13 24.26 10.18
CA ALA A 213 -1.59 25.22 9.17
C ALA A 213 -0.85 26.56 9.32
N TYR A 214 -0.79 27.10 10.54
CA TYR A 214 -0.03 28.31 10.85
C TYR A 214 1.46 28.17 10.52
N LEU A 215 2.08 27.07 10.94
CA LEU A 215 3.51 26.84 10.74
C LEU A 215 3.83 26.67 9.25
N SER A 216 2.99 25.96 8.50
CA SER A 216 3.19 25.77 7.04
C SER A 216 3.13 27.09 6.29
N GLU A 217 2.19 27.97 6.63
CA GLU A 217 2.08 29.31 6.04
C GLU A 217 3.32 30.16 6.37
N TYR A 218 3.76 30.16 7.64
CA TYR A 218 4.96 30.87 8.07
C TYR A 218 6.23 30.36 7.35
N VAL A 219 6.46 29.04 7.33
CA VAL A 219 7.62 28.43 6.68
C VAL A 219 7.62 28.69 5.17
N HIS A 220 6.44 28.63 4.53
CA HIS A 220 6.29 28.95 3.11
C HIS A 220 6.64 30.41 2.80
N TYR A 221 6.22 31.36 3.65
CA TYR A 221 6.56 32.76 3.50
C TYR A 221 8.09 32.96 3.58
N ILE A 222 8.75 32.36 4.56
CA ILE A 222 10.20 32.49 4.74
C ILE A 222 10.98 31.84 3.59
N SER A 223 10.55 30.65 3.11
CA SER A 223 11.25 29.94 2.03
C SER A 223 11.22 30.68 0.69
N HIS A 224 10.20 31.52 0.46
CA HIS A 224 10.04 32.32 -0.77
C HIS A 224 10.39 33.80 -0.59
N GLY A 225 10.82 34.22 0.60
CA GLY A 225 11.18 35.61 0.88
C GLY A 225 12.44 36.03 0.14
N ALA A 226 12.34 36.98 -0.80
CA ALA A 226 13.46 37.44 -1.61
C ALA A 226 14.61 38.07 -0.79
N THR A 227 14.28 38.66 0.37
CA THR A 227 15.23 39.30 1.29
C THR A 227 15.74 38.38 2.38
N THR A 228 15.20 37.16 2.49
CA THR A 228 15.62 36.15 3.47
C THR A 228 17.03 35.67 3.15
N ASP A 229 17.85 35.41 4.17
CA ASP A 229 19.16 34.80 3.99
C ASP A 229 19.12 33.47 3.20
N SER A 230 20.11 33.22 2.34
CA SER A 230 20.11 32.06 1.45
C SER A 230 20.11 30.72 2.20
N ASP A 231 20.91 30.58 3.26
CA ASP A 231 20.99 29.34 4.04
C ASP A 231 19.66 29.09 4.77
N VAL A 232 19.06 30.15 5.29
CA VAL A 232 17.74 30.12 5.94
C VAL A 232 16.65 29.72 4.95
N ARG A 233 16.65 30.24 3.72
CA ARG A 233 15.67 29.83 2.69
C ARG A 233 15.76 28.35 2.37
N VAL A 234 16.98 27.79 2.26
CA VAL A 234 17.18 26.35 2.02
C VAL A 234 16.64 25.53 3.18
N LEU A 235 16.96 25.90 4.43
CA LEU A 235 16.44 25.21 5.61
C LEU A 235 14.91 25.33 5.73
N ALA A 236 14.34 26.48 5.43
CA ALA A 236 12.89 26.68 5.41
C ALA A 236 12.21 25.81 4.33
N LEU A 237 12.79 25.74 3.13
CA LEU A 237 12.28 24.87 2.07
C LEU A 237 12.35 23.38 2.45
N ASN A 238 13.48 22.95 3.03
CA ASN A 238 13.64 21.59 3.54
C ASN A 238 12.61 21.29 4.64
N THR A 239 12.42 22.22 5.58
CA THR A 239 11.40 22.16 6.63
C THR A 239 10.00 22.02 6.04
N LEU A 240 9.65 22.81 5.03
CA LEU A 240 8.34 22.73 4.37
C LEU A 240 8.10 21.36 3.73
N ASN A 241 9.12 20.80 3.07
CA ASN A 241 9.02 19.50 2.41
C ASN A 241 8.85 18.38 3.43
N VAL A 242 9.62 18.38 4.52
CA VAL A 242 9.48 17.34 5.56
C VAL A 242 8.22 17.52 6.40
N LEU A 243 7.71 18.73 6.60
CA LEU A 243 6.40 18.96 7.22
C LEU A 243 5.28 18.33 6.39
N LYS A 244 5.28 18.51 5.07
CA LYS A 244 4.29 17.87 4.18
C LYS A 244 4.34 16.35 4.31
N ARG A 245 5.54 15.78 4.34
CA ARG A 245 5.75 14.33 4.50
C ARG A 245 5.30 13.83 5.88
N SER A 246 5.70 14.51 6.96
CA SER A 246 5.36 14.09 8.34
C SER A 246 3.91 14.34 8.69
N VAL A 247 3.23 15.33 8.11
CA VAL A 247 1.77 15.49 8.25
C VAL A 247 1.02 14.33 7.62
N LYS A 248 1.46 13.85 6.44
CA LYS A 248 0.88 12.66 5.81
C LYS A 248 1.19 11.39 6.61
N ALA A 249 2.44 11.23 7.04
CA ALA A 249 2.89 10.01 7.70
C ALA A 249 2.48 9.90 9.18
N GLY A 250 2.22 11.04 9.83
CA GLY A 250 2.00 11.13 11.26
C GLY A 250 3.31 11.20 12.06
N PRO A 251 3.22 11.35 13.39
CA PRO A 251 4.40 11.36 14.26
C PRO A 251 5.03 9.97 14.37
N ARG A 252 6.36 9.92 14.50
CA ARG A 252 7.07 8.68 14.82
C ARG A 252 6.63 8.03 16.13
N VAL A 253 6.84 6.72 16.21
CA VAL A 253 6.59 5.92 17.42
C VAL A 253 7.82 5.90 18.34
N THR A 254 9.01 5.83 17.75
CA THR A 254 10.28 5.81 18.49
C THR A 254 11.04 7.13 18.35
N ILE A 255 11.90 7.42 19.32
CA ILE A 255 12.81 8.57 19.25
C ILE A 255 13.85 8.25 18.17
N PRO A 256 14.12 9.15 17.21
CA PRO A 256 15.15 8.93 16.19
C PRO A 256 16.48 8.52 16.83
N ALA A 257 17.11 7.51 16.26
CA ALA A 257 18.41 7.03 16.72
C ALA A 257 19.47 8.13 16.57
N ARG A 258 20.51 8.03 17.38
CA ARG A 258 21.61 9.00 17.39
C ARG A 258 22.24 9.15 16.00
N GLU A 259 22.43 8.03 15.30
CA GLU A 259 23.00 7.99 13.96
C GLU A 259 22.09 8.66 12.92
N GLU A 260 20.76 8.58 13.09
CA GLU A 260 19.79 9.27 12.21
C GLU A 260 19.89 10.79 12.39
N ILE A 261 20.03 11.26 13.63
CA ILE A 261 20.17 12.69 13.92
C ILE A 261 21.51 13.20 13.40
N GLU A 262 22.60 12.46 13.64
CA GLU A 262 23.95 12.82 13.21
C GLU A 262 24.06 12.91 11.69
N THR A 263 23.51 11.93 10.97
CA THR A 263 23.55 11.91 9.50
C THR A 263 22.75 13.08 8.92
N LEU A 264 21.60 13.42 9.49
CA LEU A 264 20.85 14.59 9.02
C LEU A 264 21.59 15.91 9.28
N LEU A 265 22.27 16.05 10.43
CA LEU A 265 23.09 17.21 10.76
C LEU A 265 24.35 17.36 9.88
N THR A 266 24.83 16.27 9.31
CA THR A 266 26.03 16.23 8.46
C THR A 266 25.70 16.09 6.97
N SER A 267 24.42 16.16 6.60
CA SER A 267 23.91 15.96 5.24
C SER A 267 24.35 14.63 4.61
N ARG A 268 24.49 13.60 5.44
CA ARG A 268 24.73 12.21 5.03
C ARG A 268 23.42 11.43 5.06
N LYS A 269 23.39 10.27 4.41
CA LYS A 269 22.28 9.32 4.52
C LYS A 269 22.78 8.03 5.13
N LEU A 270 21.92 7.38 5.92
CA LEU A 270 22.13 6.00 6.36
C LEU A 270 21.76 5.06 5.22
N THR A 271 22.18 3.81 5.34
CA THR A 271 21.81 2.76 4.39
C THR A 271 21.23 1.55 5.10
N THR A 272 20.33 0.85 4.42
CA THR A 272 19.77 -0.42 4.87
C THR A 272 19.56 -1.35 3.67
N ILE A 273 19.61 -2.65 3.94
CA ILE A 273 19.46 -3.68 2.91
C ILE A 273 17.98 -4.06 2.80
N VAL A 274 17.48 -4.15 1.56
CA VAL A 274 16.19 -4.73 1.22
C VAL A 274 16.43 -5.98 0.37
N PHE A 275 15.89 -7.10 0.83
CA PHE A 275 16.01 -8.38 0.14
C PHE A 275 14.85 -8.60 -0.84
N PHE A 276 15.10 -9.37 -1.88
CA PHE A 276 14.07 -9.97 -2.72
C PHE A 276 13.85 -11.43 -2.29
N LEU A 277 12.84 -12.06 -2.86
CA LEU A 277 12.44 -13.44 -2.52
C LEU A 277 13.42 -14.52 -3.01
N ASP A 278 14.32 -14.17 -3.92
CA ASP A 278 15.43 -15.04 -4.36
C ASP A 278 16.71 -14.82 -3.53
N GLU A 279 16.61 -14.13 -2.38
CA GLU A 279 17.70 -13.75 -1.47
C GLU A 279 18.72 -12.76 -2.07
N THR A 280 18.53 -12.29 -3.30
CA THR A 280 19.25 -11.12 -3.80
C THR A 280 18.83 -9.88 -3.00
N PHE A 281 19.63 -8.82 -3.05
CA PHE A 281 19.35 -7.62 -2.27
C PHE A 281 19.85 -6.35 -2.95
N GLU A 282 19.24 -5.24 -2.56
CA GLU A 282 19.68 -3.90 -2.89
C GLU A 282 19.86 -3.07 -1.62
N GLU A 283 20.78 -2.11 -1.68
CA GLU A 283 21.03 -1.18 -0.60
C GLU A 283 20.30 0.14 -0.89
N ILE A 284 19.38 0.53 -0.01
CA ILE A 284 18.65 1.79 -0.11
C ILE A 284 19.15 2.78 0.93
N LYS A 285 19.08 4.07 0.60
CA LYS A 285 19.40 5.14 1.54
C LYS A 285 18.16 5.52 2.33
N TYR A 286 18.35 5.87 3.58
CA TYR A 286 17.27 6.41 4.40
C TYR A 286 17.78 7.52 5.32
N ASP A 287 16.87 8.40 5.69
CA ASP A 287 17.05 9.43 6.68
C ASP A 287 15.92 9.37 7.71
N MET A 288 15.90 10.35 8.61
CA MET A 288 14.95 10.38 9.69
C MET A 288 13.48 10.61 9.24
N ALA A 289 13.25 11.00 7.99
CA ALA A 289 11.93 11.24 7.41
C ALA A 289 11.48 10.13 6.45
N THR A 290 12.37 9.19 6.08
CA THR A 290 12.06 8.13 5.12
C THR A 290 10.97 7.17 5.63
N THR A 291 9.86 7.13 4.90
CA THR A 291 8.77 6.17 5.08
C THR A 291 8.95 4.94 4.18
N VAL A 292 8.13 3.91 4.40
CA VAL A 292 8.07 2.73 3.52
C VAL A 292 7.74 3.13 2.07
N ALA A 293 6.81 4.06 1.85
CA ALA A 293 6.48 4.53 0.50
C ALA A 293 7.69 5.18 -0.19
N ASP A 294 8.43 6.03 0.53
CA ASP A 294 9.64 6.67 -0.02
C ASP A 294 10.72 5.64 -0.34
N ALA A 295 10.89 4.63 0.53
CA ALA A 295 11.85 3.55 0.35
C ALA A 295 11.49 2.66 -0.86
N VAL A 296 10.19 2.38 -1.07
CA VAL A 296 9.69 1.66 -2.24
C VAL A 296 9.96 2.45 -3.53
N GLU A 297 9.73 3.76 -3.52
CA GLU A 297 10.02 4.63 -4.67
C GLU A 297 11.51 4.66 -4.99
N GLU A 298 12.38 4.80 -3.98
CA GLU A 298 13.84 4.76 -4.17
C GLU A 298 14.30 3.41 -4.73
N LEU A 299 13.83 2.30 -4.14
CA LEU A 299 14.17 0.95 -4.59
C LEU A 299 13.70 0.70 -6.02
N ALA A 300 12.47 1.08 -6.36
CA ALA A 300 11.93 0.95 -7.70
C ALA A 300 12.78 1.72 -8.72
N GLY A 301 13.28 2.90 -8.36
CA GLY A 301 14.23 3.66 -9.17
C GLY A 301 15.56 2.93 -9.39
N ILE A 302 16.12 2.31 -8.35
CA ILE A 302 17.39 1.54 -8.42
C ILE A 302 17.25 0.36 -9.38
N ILE A 303 16.19 -0.44 -9.21
CA ILE A 303 15.97 -1.65 -10.03
C ILE A 303 15.29 -1.36 -11.37
N LYS A 304 15.03 -0.08 -11.69
CA LYS A 304 14.36 0.40 -12.91
C LYS A 304 12.95 -0.20 -13.10
N LEU A 305 12.22 -0.43 -12.00
CA LEU A 305 10.85 -0.90 -12.04
C LEU A 305 9.90 0.28 -12.29
N SER A 306 9.33 0.34 -13.50
CA SER A 306 8.44 1.43 -13.91
C SER A 306 7.06 1.39 -13.23
N VAL A 307 6.47 0.20 -13.09
CA VAL A 307 5.15 -0.03 -12.49
C VAL A 307 5.31 -0.76 -11.16
N TYR A 308 5.43 -0.01 -10.07
CA TYR A 308 5.67 -0.56 -8.73
C TYR A 308 4.50 -0.43 -7.76
N SER A 309 3.36 0.14 -8.17
CA SER A 309 2.19 0.35 -7.28
C SER A 309 1.59 -0.93 -6.66
N SER A 310 1.89 -2.09 -7.26
CA SER A 310 1.47 -3.40 -6.79
C SER A 310 2.49 -4.03 -5.82
N PHE A 311 3.63 -3.40 -5.59
CA PHE A 311 4.71 -3.87 -4.70
C PHE A 311 4.79 -3.02 -3.45
N SER A 312 5.31 -3.60 -2.37
CA SER A 312 5.63 -2.88 -1.13
C SER A 312 6.69 -3.65 -0.32
N LEU A 313 7.09 -3.08 0.82
CA LEU A 313 8.00 -3.72 1.76
C LEU A 313 7.23 -4.58 2.76
N PHE A 314 7.86 -5.68 3.14
CA PHE A 314 7.41 -6.61 4.15
C PHE A 314 8.50 -6.78 5.20
N GLU A 315 8.09 -6.92 6.46
CA GLU A 315 8.94 -7.51 7.48
C GLU A 315 8.91 -9.02 7.32
N CYS A 316 10.07 -9.65 7.09
CA CYS A 316 10.23 -11.09 7.18
C CYS A 316 10.84 -11.44 8.54
N ARG A 317 10.13 -12.26 9.31
CA ARG A 317 10.59 -12.82 10.59
C ARG A 317 10.90 -14.29 10.40
N LYS A 318 12.15 -14.67 10.66
CA LYS A 318 12.59 -16.06 10.64
C LYS A 318 13.03 -16.49 12.04
N ILE A 319 12.35 -17.48 12.60
CA ILE A 319 12.76 -18.11 13.86
C ILE A 319 13.76 -19.21 13.52
N VAL A 320 15.03 -19.03 13.93
CA VAL A 320 16.07 -20.04 13.76
C VAL A 320 16.17 -20.87 15.03
N ASN A 321 15.59 -22.07 14.99
CA ASN A 321 15.80 -23.08 16.03
C ASN A 321 17.21 -23.67 15.88
N GLY A 322 17.92 -23.90 16.98
CA GLY A 322 19.34 -24.34 16.99
C GLY A 322 19.65 -25.70 16.34
N SER A 323 18.67 -26.36 15.71
CA SER A 323 18.86 -27.57 14.89
C SER A 323 19.18 -27.19 13.45
N LYS A 324 20.22 -27.81 12.88
CA LYS A 324 20.77 -27.58 11.51
C LYS A 324 19.84 -27.93 10.34
N SER A 325 18.53 -27.80 10.48
CA SER A 325 17.59 -27.84 9.35
C SER A 325 17.15 -26.42 9.07
N SER A 326 17.54 -25.89 7.91
CA SER A 326 16.97 -24.67 7.34
C SER A 326 15.50 -24.96 7.01
N GLU A 327 14.62 -24.85 8.01
CA GLU A 327 13.19 -25.07 7.82
C GLU A 327 12.61 -23.87 7.06
N VAL A 328 12.34 -24.08 5.77
CA VAL A 328 11.70 -23.13 4.84
C VAL A 328 10.25 -22.77 5.28
N GLY A 329 9.75 -23.34 6.38
CA GLY A 329 8.40 -23.14 6.91
C GLY A 329 8.26 -22.15 8.09
N ASN A 330 9.34 -21.57 8.60
CA ASN A 330 9.31 -20.68 9.79
C ASN A 330 9.47 -19.18 9.44
N GLU A 331 9.23 -18.81 8.19
CA GLU A 331 9.29 -17.41 7.74
C GLU A 331 7.90 -16.79 7.68
N GLU A 332 7.67 -15.78 8.52
CA GLU A 332 6.45 -15.00 8.53
C GLU A 332 6.68 -13.67 7.81
N TYR A 333 5.84 -13.37 6.82
CA TYR A 333 5.90 -12.12 6.06
C TYR A 333 4.74 -11.21 6.46
N ILE A 334 5.08 -10.04 7.02
CA ILE A 334 4.12 -9.05 7.52
C ILE A 334 4.21 -7.79 6.64
N GLY A 335 3.10 -7.43 6.00
CA GLY A 335 3.03 -6.23 5.16
C GLY A 335 3.23 -4.96 5.99
N LEU A 336 3.98 -4.01 5.46
CA LEU A 336 4.26 -2.75 6.13
C LEU A 336 3.32 -1.64 5.62
N ASP A 337 2.89 -0.77 6.53
CA ASP A 337 2.13 0.42 6.16
C ASP A 337 3.02 1.42 5.41
N ASP A 338 2.51 1.97 4.32
CA ASP A 338 3.24 2.89 3.43
C ASP A 338 3.77 4.13 4.17
N ASN A 339 3.10 4.55 5.25
CA ASN A 339 3.47 5.70 6.06
C ASN A 339 4.38 5.35 7.25
N LYS A 340 4.67 4.07 7.50
CA LYS A 340 5.56 3.67 8.59
C LYS A 340 6.99 4.12 8.29
N TYR A 341 7.69 4.62 9.31
CA TYR A 341 9.06 5.09 9.17
C TYR A 341 10.07 3.93 9.18
N ILE A 342 11.06 3.99 8.27
CA ILE A 342 12.13 2.97 8.19
C ILE A 342 12.95 2.92 9.49
N GLY A 343 13.27 4.07 10.10
CA GLY A 343 14.02 4.08 11.35
C GLY A 343 13.26 3.47 12.54
N ASP A 344 11.92 3.56 12.56
CA ASP A 344 11.10 2.88 13.58
C ASP A 344 11.18 1.35 13.38
N LEU A 345 11.09 0.88 12.13
CA LEU A 345 11.20 -0.53 11.77
C LEU A 345 12.56 -1.14 12.16
N LEU A 346 13.65 -0.45 11.83
CA LEU A 346 14.99 -0.94 12.16
C LEU A 346 15.23 -0.95 13.67
N SER A 347 14.64 0.00 14.41
CA SER A 347 14.69 0.01 15.88
C SER A 347 13.89 -1.14 16.49
N GLU A 348 12.74 -1.47 15.91
CA GLU A 348 11.94 -2.66 16.29
C GLU A 348 12.73 -3.95 16.04
N PHE A 349 13.41 -4.08 14.90
CA PHE A 349 14.22 -5.27 14.57
C PHE A 349 15.36 -5.48 15.57
N LYS A 350 16.07 -4.40 15.92
CA LYS A 350 17.12 -4.44 16.96
C LYS A 350 16.52 -4.88 18.31
N SER A 351 15.39 -4.28 18.71
CA SER A 351 14.72 -4.58 19.98
C SER A 351 14.19 -6.01 20.06
N ALA A 352 13.72 -6.57 18.93
CA ALA A 352 13.21 -7.93 18.88
C ALA A 352 14.33 -8.97 19.06
N LYS A 353 15.51 -8.70 18.48
CA LYS A 353 16.71 -9.52 18.65
C LYS A 353 17.17 -9.60 20.11
N ASP A 354 17.06 -8.50 20.86
CA ASP A 354 17.53 -8.44 22.26
C ASP A 354 16.58 -9.13 23.27
N ARG A 355 15.30 -9.32 22.93
CA ARG A 355 14.28 -9.87 23.84
C ARG A 355 14.21 -11.39 23.87
N ASN A 356 14.56 -12.07 22.78
CA ASN A 356 14.37 -13.52 22.63
C ASN A 356 15.55 -14.34 23.19
N ASN A 357 15.70 -14.37 24.52
CA ASN A 357 16.69 -15.12 25.31
C ASN A 357 16.91 -16.60 24.88
N GLY A 358 17.58 -16.84 23.75
CA GLY A 358 17.98 -18.17 23.26
C GLY A 358 17.52 -18.53 21.83
N GLU A 359 16.53 -17.84 21.26
CA GLU A 359 16.08 -18.05 19.87
C GLU A 359 16.62 -16.93 18.97
N ILE A 360 17.32 -17.28 17.89
CA ILE A 360 17.82 -16.29 16.93
C ILE A 360 16.64 -15.91 16.03
N LEU A 361 15.97 -14.81 16.37
CA LEU A 361 15.00 -14.15 15.49
C LEU A 361 15.74 -13.28 14.48
N HIS A 362 15.62 -13.63 13.20
CA HIS A 362 16.19 -12.85 12.12
C HIS A 362 15.08 -12.04 11.43
N CYS A 363 15.15 -10.70 11.56
CA CYS A 363 14.25 -9.78 10.87
C CYS A 363 14.92 -9.23 9.60
N LYS A 364 14.22 -9.25 8.47
CA LYS A 364 14.66 -8.67 7.19
C LYS A 364 13.57 -7.76 6.62
N LEU A 365 13.98 -6.71 5.90
CA LEU A 365 13.10 -6.01 4.97
C LEU A 365 13.09 -6.77 3.65
N VAL A 366 11.90 -7.08 3.13
CA VAL A 366 11.72 -7.82 1.87
C VAL A 366 10.80 -7.05 0.93
N PHE A 367 11.22 -6.86 -0.31
CA PHE A 367 10.39 -6.28 -1.36
C PHE A 367 9.59 -7.37 -2.07
N LYS A 368 8.26 -7.27 -2.01
CA LYS A 368 7.35 -8.28 -2.57
C LYS A 368 6.17 -7.64 -3.26
N LYS A 369 5.54 -8.40 -4.15
CA LYS A 369 4.26 -8.01 -4.73
C LYS A 369 3.17 -8.17 -3.66
N ARG A 370 2.52 -7.06 -3.32
CA ARG A 370 1.46 -7.00 -2.29
C ARG A 370 0.07 -7.19 -2.88
N LEU A 371 -0.15 -6.68 -4.10
CA LEU A 371 -1.44 -6.67 -4.77
C LEU A 371 -1.32 -7.32 -6.15
N PHE A 372 -2.30 -8.13 -6.54
CA PHE A 372 -2.33 -8.83 -7.83
C PHE A 372 -3.48 -8.31 -8.70
N ARG A 373 -3.25 -7.19 -9.38
CA ARG A 373 -4.31 -6.46 -10.09
C ARG A 373 -4.59 -7.07 -11.47
N GLU A 374 -5.80 -6.87 -12.01
CA GLU A 374 -6.11 -7.30 -13.39
C GLU A 374 -5.25 -6.54 -14.41
N SER A 375 -4.94 -5.26 -14.15
CA SER A 375 -4.07 -4.43 -14.98
C SER A 375 -2.64 -4.95 -15.07
N ASP A 376 -2.19 -5.75 -14.09
CA ASP A 376 -0.83 -6.28 -14.06
C ASP A 376 -0.56 -7.25 -15.21
N GLU A 377 -1.60 -7.89 -15.77
CA GLU A 377 -1.46 -8.82 -16.90
C GLU A 377 -1.05 -8.13 -18.20
N ALA A 378 -1.28 -6.83 -18.31
CA ALA A 378 -0.86 -6.02 -19.46
C ALA A 378 0.57 -5.49 -19.33
N VAL A 379 1.22 -5.69 -18.18
CA VAL A 379 2.56 -5.16 -17.92
C VAL A 379 3.61 -6.07 -18.53
N THR A 380 4.34 -5.56 -19.52
CA THR A 380 5.42 -6.28 -20.22
C THR A 380 6.82 -5.86 -19.77
N ASP A 381 6.92 -5.04 -18.71
CA ASP A 381 8.18 -4.59 -18.14
C ASP A 381 9.03 -5.80 -17.68
N PRO A 382 10.27 -5.98 -18.15
CA PRO A 382 11.06 -7.18 -17.84
C PRO A 382 11.32 -7.38 -16.35
N MET A 383 11.56 -6.30 -15.60
CA MET A 383 11.80 -6.38 -14.15
C MET A 383 10.51 -6.78 -13.44
N PHE A 384 9.37 -6.23 -13.84
CA PHE A 384 8.06 -6.62 -13.33
C PHE A 384 7.76 -8.11 -13.56
N VAL A 385 8.03 -8.61 -14.77
CA VAL A 385 7.82 -10.03 -15.12
C VAL A 385 8.77 -10.93 -14.33
N GLN A 386 10.05 -10.54 -14.19
CA GLN A 386 11.03 -11.28 -13.40
C GLN A 386 10.61 -11.35 -11.92
N LEU A 387 10.26 -10.23 -11.29
CA LEU A 387 9.81 -10.22 -9.90
C LEU A 387 8.50 -11.00 -9.71
N SER A 388 7.61 -10.98 -10.70
CA SER A 388 6.38 -11.78 -10.69
C SER A 388 6.69 -13.28 -10.76
N TYR A 389 7.66 -13.68 -11.58
CA TYR A 389 8.15 -15.06 -11.62
C TYR A 389 8.76 -15.48 -10.29
N VAL A 390 9.66 -14.67 -9.72
CA VAL A 390 10.29 -14.97 -8.42
C VAL A 390 9.22 -15.10 -7.32
N GLN A 391 8.20 -14.24 -7.30
CA GLN A 391 7.08 -14.32 -6.37
C GLN A 391 6.29 -15.64 -6.52
N LEU A 392 5.91 -16.00 -7.74
CA LEU A 392 5.18 -17.24 -8.02
C LEU A 392 5.99 -18.50 -7.71
N GLN A 393 7.28 -18.48 -8.04
CA GLN A 393 8.22 -19.54 -7.70
C GLN A 393 8.31 -19.71 -6.18
N HIS A 394 8.53 -18.63 -5.44
CA HIS A 394 8.59 -18.66 -3.98
C HIS A 394 7.30 -19.23 -3.38
N ASP A 395 6.13 -18.77 -3.83
CA ASP A 395 4.84 -19.25 -3.33
C ASP A 395 4.60 -20.73 -3.70
N TYR A 396 5.05 -21.18 -4.86
CA TYR A 396 5.04 -22.59 -5.25
C TYR A 396 5.91 -23.45 -4.32
N ILE A 397 7.16 -23.05 -4.06
CA ILE A 397 8.12 -23.78 -3.22
C ILE A 397 7.61 -23.89 -1.77
N LEU A 398 6.93 -22.86 -1.24
CA LEU A 398 6.25 -22.91 0.06
C LEU A 398 5.10 -23.93 0.11
N GLY A 399 4.72 -24.50 -1.02
CA GLY A 399 3.58 -25.41 -1.16
C GLY A 399 2.25 -24.67 -1.14
N ASN A 400 2.22 -23.37 -1.49
CA ASN A 400 0.97 -22.62 -1.47
C ASN A 400 -0.01 -23.02 -2.58
N TYR A 401 0.50 -23.62 -3.65
CA TYR A 401 -0.28 -24.11 -4.77
C TYR A 401 -0.33 -25.64 -4.72
N PRO A 402 -1.44 -26.25 -4.26
CA PRO A 402 -1.59 -27.71 -4.34
C PRO A 402 -1.68 -28.10 -5.82
N VAL A 403 -0.64 -28.75 -6.34
CA VAL A 403 -0.58 -29.21 -7.72
C VAL A 403 -0.54 -30.73 -7.79
N GLY A 404 -0.99 -31.27 -8.93
CA GLY A 404 -0.91 -32.68 -9.21
C GLY A 404 0.53 -33.16 -9.37
N ARG A 405 0.68 -34.49 -9.41
CA ARG A 405 1.97 -35.16 -9.59
C ARG A 405 2.68 -34.75 -10.88
N ASP A 406 1.93 -34.75 -11.97
CA ASP A 406 2.47 -34.43 -13.29
C ASP A 406 2.89 -32.97 -13.38
N ASP A 407 2.03 -32.05 -12.94
CA ASP A 407 2.34 -30.63 -12.91
C ASP A 407 3.55 -30.33 -12.03
N ALA A 408 3.67 -30.98 -10.87
CA ALA A 408 4.83 -30.79 -10.00
C ALA A 408 6.15 -31.15 -10.70
N ALA A 409 6.21 -32.31 -11.37
CA ALA A 409 7.39 -32.72 -12.10
C ALA A 409 7.69 -31.77 -13.28
N GLN A 410 6.66 -31.28 -13.99
CA GLN A 410 6.81 -30.30 -15.07
C GLN A 410 7.34 -28.96 -14.56
N LEU A 411 6.74 -28.43 -13.50
CA LEU A 411 7.11 -27.15 -12.89
C LEU A 411 8.52 -27.18 -12.30
N THR A 412 8.93 -28.30 -11.71
CA THR A 412 10.31 -28.47 -11.23
C THR A 412 11.29 -28.53 -12.40
N ALA A 413 11.00 -29.30 -13.46
CA ALA A 413 11.86 -29.34 -14.65
C ALA A 413 12.02 -27.96 -15.32
N LEU A 414 10.94 -27.18 -15.45
CA LEU A 414 10.98 -25.82 -16.00
C LEU A 414 11.86 -24.89 -15.16
N GLN A 415 11.75 -24.93 -13.83
CA GLN A 415 12.57 -24.10 -12.95
C GLN A 415 14.06 -24.46 -13.04
N ILE A 416 14.38 -25.76 -13.14
CA ILE A 416 15.75 -26.21 -13.36
C ILE A 416 16.28 -25.66 -14.70
N LEU A 417 15.49 -25.76 -15.77
CA LEU A 417 15.86 -25.22 -17.07
C LEU A 417 16.12 -23.71 -17.04
N VAL A 418 15.33 -22.95 -16.28
CA VAL A 418 15.57 -21.51 -16.07
C VAL A 418 16.92 -21.27 -15.37
N GLU A 419 17.24 -22.07 -14.35
CA GLU A 419 18.48 -21.91 -13.57
C GLU A 419 19.73 -22.25 -14.41
N ILE A 420 19.80 -23.46 -14.98
CA ILE A 420 21.04 -23.97 -15.61
C ILE A 420 21.04 -23.94 -17.14
N GLY A 421 19.88 -23.80 -17.80
CA GLY A 421 19.76 -23.96 -19.26
C GLY A 421 19.86 -25.43 -19.68
N PHE A 422 19.51 -25.77 -20.93
CA PHE A 422 19.42 -27.17 -21.35
C PHE A 422 20.80 -27.86 -21.38
N ILE A 423 20.85 -29.10 -20.88
CA ILE A 423 22.04 -29.97 -20.87
C ILE A 423 21.55 -31.38 -21.21
N GLU A 424 22.23 -32.06 -22.15
CA GLU A 424 21.82 -33.40 -22.63
C GLU A 424 21.79 -34.45 -21.51
N ASN A 425 22.76 -34.40 -20.59
CA ASN A 425 22.93 -35.37 -19.50
C ASN A 425 22.72 -34.70 -18.13
N PRO A 426 21.48 -34.41 -17.71
CA PRO A 426 21.19 -33.71 -16.45
C PRO A 426 21.71 -34.47 -15.21
N GLU A 427 21.74 -35.80 -15.24
CA GLU A 427 22.28 -36.64 -14.16
C GLU A 427 23.77 -36.42 -13.90
N SER A 428 24.51 -35.91 -14.89
CA SER A 428 25.93 -35.58 -14.74
C SER A 428 26.17 -34.22 -14.05
N CYS A 429 25.11 -33.41 -13.90
CA CYS A 429 25.19 -32.12 -13.21
C CYS A 429 25.37 -32.35 -11.70
N VAL A 430 26.48 -31.84 -11.15
CA VAL A 430 26.82 -31.98 -9.73
C VAL A 430 25.73 -31.38 -8.82
N GLU A 431 25.03 -30.36 -9.29
CA GLU A 431 23.97 -29.66 -8.56
C GLU A 431 22.56 -30.25 -8.79
N TRP A 432 22.41 -31.29 -9.61
CA TRP A 432 21.08 -31.82 -9.97
C TRP A 432 20.22 -32.13 -8.73
N ILE A 433 20.82 -32.80 -7.74
CA ILE A 433 20.14 -33.18 -6.52
C ILE A 433 19.73 -31.96 -5.67
N SER A 434 20.58 -30.93 -5.58
CA SER A 434 20.25 -29.71 -4.83
C SER A 434 19.17 -28.89 -5.53
N LEU A 435 19.16 -28.88 -6.87
CA LEU A 435 18.12 -28.21 -7.66
C LEU A 435 16.76 -28.89 -7.50
N LEU A 436 16.71 -30.22 -7.46
CA LEU A 436 15.49 -30.96 -7.14
C LEU A 436 14.95 -30.60 -5.75
N GLU A 437 15.82 -30.57 -4.73
CA GLU A 437 15.44 -30.22 -3.36
C GLU A 437 15.02 -28.75 -3.21
N ARG A 438 15.57 -27.85 -4.04
CA ARG A 438 15.24 -26.42 -4.06
C ARG A 438 13.90 -26.13 -4.74
N PHE A 439 13.61 -26.81 -5.84
CA PHE A 439 12.47 -26.47 -6.71
C PHE A 439 11.28 -27.43 -6.63
N LEU A 440 11.40 -28.57 -5.93
CA LEU A 440 10.26 -29.44 -5.63
C LEU A 440 9.71 -29.11 -4.24
N PRO A 441 8.45 -28.67 -4.10
CA PRO A 441 7.87 -28.34 -2.80
C PRO A 441 7.94 -29.54 -1.85
N ARG A 442 8.39 -29.32 -0.61
CA ARG A 442 8.63 -30.40 0.36
C ARG A 442 7.39 -31.29 0.57
N GLN A 443 6.21 -30.69 0.63
CA GLN A 443 4.93 -31.37 0.82
C GLN A 443 4.60 -32.32 -0.33
N VAL A 444 5.11 -32.03 -1.54
CA VAL A 444 4.97 -32.88 -2.72
C VAL A 444 6.10 -33.91 -2.77
N ALA A 445 7.33 -33.50 -2.44
CA ALA A 445 8.51 -34.36 -2.42
C ALA A 445 8.31 -35.61 -1.55
N ILE A 446 7.69 -35.47 -0.37
CA ILE A 446 7.46 -36.58 0.58
C ILE A 446 6.40 -37.60 0.13
N THR A 447 5.66 -37.34 -0.94
CA THR A 447 4.55 -38.22 -1.37
C THR A 447 5.02 -39.52 -2.05
N ARG A 448 6.30 -39.63 -2.41
CA ARG A 448 6.92 -40.81 -3.04
C ARG A 448 8.44 -40.82 -2.83
N ALA A 449 9.12 -41.84 -3.33
CA ALA A 449 10.57 -41.92 -3.23
C ALA A 449 11.26 -40.85 -4.12
N LYS A 450 12.38 -40.32 -3.64
CA LYS A 450 13.17 -39.29 -4.34
C LYS A 450 13.58 -39.73 -5.76
N ARG A 451 13.94 -41.00 -5.93
CA ARG A 451 14.35 -41.59 -7.22
C ARG A 451 13.20 -41.58 -8.25
N ASP A 452 11.97 -41.80 -7.82
CA ASP A 452 10.82 -41.79 -8.72
C ASP A 452 10.54 -40.37 -9.22
N TRP A 453 10.66 -39.36 -8.35
CA TRP A 453 10.58 -37.96 -8.76
C TRP A 453 11.68 -37.58 -9.75
N GLU A 454 12.91 -37.99 -9.46
CA GLU A 454 14.07 -37.72 -10.30
C GLU A 454 13.86 -38.24 -11.73
N LEU A 455 13.42 -39.49 -11.89
CA LEU A 455 13.14 -40.08 -13.21
C LEU A 455 12.05 -39.32 -13.97
N ASP A 456 10.94 -38.98 -13.32
CA ASP A 456 9.84 -38.22 -13.92
C ASP A 456 10.30 -36.81 -14.37
N ILE A 457 11.12 -36.16 -13.56
CA ILE A 457 11.62 -34.80 -13.82
C ILE A 457 12.65 -34.82 -14.96
N ILE A 458 13.57 -35.78 -14.98
CA ILE A 458 14.53 -35.96 -16.09
C ILE A 458 13.79 -36.18 -17.41
N SER A 459 12.79 -37.07 -17.40
CA SER A 459 12.00 -37.37 -18.60
C SER A 459 11.35 -36.11 -19.17
N ARG A 460 10.80 -35.24 -18.32
CA ARG A 460 10.22 -33.96 -18.74
C ARG A 460 11.27 -32.97 -19.21
N TYR A 461 12.38 -32.87 -18.48
CA TYR A 461 13.48 -31.95 -18.79
C TYR A 461 14.07 -32.23 -20.17
N GLN A 462 14.29 -33.50 -20.52
CA GLN A 462 14.82 -33.91 -21.83
C GLN A 462 13.92 -33.50 -23.01
N LEU A 463 12.61 -33.41 -22.80
CA LEU A 463 11.66 -32.95 -23.84
C LEU A 463 11.74 -31.44 -24.11
N MET A 464 12.51 -30.69 -23.31
CA MET A 464 12.60 -29.23 -23.36
C MET A 464 13.85 -28.72 -24.09
N GLU A 465 14.54 -29.55 -24.88
CA GLU A 465 15.77 -29.19 -25.62
C GLU A 465 15.64 -27.90 -26.45
N HIS A 466 14.46 -27.66 -27.02
CA HIS A 466 14.17 -26.53 -27.90
C HIS A 466 13.73 -25.25 -27.16
N LEU A 467 13.60 -25.29 -25.83
CA LEU A 467 13.10 -24.16 -25.05
C LEU A 467 14.23 -23.28 -24.54
N SER A 468 14.09 -21.96 -24.70
CA SER A 468 14.96 -21.00 -24.03
C SER A 468 14.61 -20.86 -22.54
N LYS A 469 15.49 -20.23 -21.76
CA LYS A 469 15.21 -19.88 -20.35
C LYS A 469 13.97 -18.98 -20.23
N ASP A 470 13.76 -18.07 -21.18
CA ASP A 470 12.61 -17.18 -21.19
C ASP A 470 11.32 -17.93 -21.52
N ASP A 471 11.37 -18.87 -22.48
CA ASP A 471 10.24 -19.75 -22.80
C ASP A 471 9.86 -20.62 -21.60
N ALA A 472 10.86 -21.19 -20.91
CA ALA A 472 10.64 -22.00 -19.72
C ALA A 472 9.99 -21.18 -18.59
N ARG A 473 10.46 -19.94 -18.36
CA ARG A 473 9.86 -19.01 -17.40
C ARG A 473 8.40 -18.70 -17.75
N ASN A 474 8.12 -18.39 -19.01
CA ASN A 474 6.77 -18.09 -19.48
C ASN A 474 5.84 -19.31 -19.39
N GLN A 475 6.33 -20.51 -19.70
CA GLN A 475 5.56 -21.74 -19.53
C GLN A 475 5.26 -22.04 -18.06
N PHE A 476 6.20 -21.81 -17.14
CA PHE A 476 5.98 -21.94 -15.70
C PHE A 476 4.85 -21.01 -15.23
N LEU A 477 4.93 -19.72 -15.60
CA LEU A 477 3.88 -18.73 -15.32
C LEU A 477 2.52 -19.14 -15.90
N ARG A 478 2.52 -19.63 -17.15
CA ARG A 478 1.29 -20.09 -17.83
C ARG A 478 0.64 -21.26 -17.11
N ILE A 479 1.40 -22.29 -16.71
CA ILE A 479 0.85 -23.45 -16.00
C ILE A 479 0.22 -22.99 -14.68
N LEU A 480 0.93 -22.23 -13.85
CA LEU A 480 0.38 -21.78 -12.57
C LEU A 480 -0.83 -20.85 -12.76
N SER A 481 -0.84 -19.96 -13.76
CA SER A 481 -1.98 -19.07 -14.01
C SER A 481 -3.27 -19.77 -14.44
N THR A 482 -3.21 -21.04 -14.86
CA THR A 482 -4.41 -21.86 -15.09
C THR A 482 -5.15 -22.18 -13.79
N LEU A 483 -4.45 -22.21 -12.65
CA LEU A 483 -5.04 -22.47 -11.35
C LEU A 483 -5.97 -21.32 -10.95
N LEU A 484 -7.18 -21.65 -10.49
CA LEU A 484 -8.19 -20.66 -10.08
C LEU A 484 -7.68 -19.72 -8.98
N TYR A 485 -6.81 -20.23 -8.12
CA TYR A 485 -6.26 -19.54 -6.96
C TYR A 485 -4.83 -19.02 -7.17
N CYS A 486 -4.32 -19.03 -8.40
CA CYS A 486 -3.04 -18.39 -8.72
C CYS A 486 -3.08 -16.89 -8.34
N ASN A 487 -1.94 -16.34 -7.92
CA ASN A 487 -1.83 -14.94 -7.49
C ASN A 487 -2.79 -14.60 -6.33
N SER A 488 -3.06 -15.57 -5.46
CA SER A 488 -3.83 -15.33 -4.23
C SER A 488 -2.93 -14.86 -3.11
N VAL A 489 -3.44 -13.89 -2.33
CA VAL A 489 -2.89 -13.62 -1.00
C VAL A 489 -3.50 -14.63 -0.03
N PHE A 490 -2.66 -15.37 0.69
CA PHE A 490 -3.09 -16.46 1.57
C PHE A 490 -3.11 -16.02 3.04
N PHE A 491 -4.20 -16.33 3.74
CA PHE A 491 -4.42 -15.99 5.14
C PHE A 491 -4.84 -17.24 5.93
N SER A 492 -4.16 -17.53 7.03
CA SER A 492 -4.56 -18.62 7.93
C SER A 492 -5.64 -18.12 8.89
N VAL A 493 -6.77 -18.83 8.98
CA VAL A 493 -7.91 -18.42 9.81
C VAL A 493 -8.50 -19.61 10.57
N ARG A 494 -9.25 -19.32 11.64
CA ARG A 494 -10.07 -20.33 12.35
C ARG A 494 -11.54 -20.07 12.10
N LYS A 495 -12.30 -21.14 11.86
CA LYS A 495 -13.76 -21.05 11.67
C LYS A 495 -14.44 -20.69 12.98
N ILE A 496 -15.30 -19.68 12.95
CA ILE A 496 -16.22 -19.33 14.04
C ILE A 496 -17.61 -19.84 13.69
N ASP A 497 -18.14 -19.38 12.55
CA ASP A 497 -19.48 -19.74 12.07
C ASP A 497 -19.44 -20.15 10.59
N ASP A 498 -20.14 -21.24 10.30
CA ASP A 498 -20.28 -21.87 8.99
C ASP A 498 -21.63 -22.59 8.97
N PRO A 499 -22.69 -21.89 8.50
CA PRO A 499 -24.06 -22.38 8.59
C PRO A 499 -24.31 -23.70 7.83
N ILE A 500 -23.41 -24.07 6.93
CA ILE A 500 -23.55 -25.23 6.04
C ILE A 500 -22.74 -26.43 6.58
N GLY A 501 -21.81 -26.18 7.51
CA GLY A 501 -21.02 -27.22 8.18
C GLY A 501 -19.99 -27.92 7.29
N LEU A 502 -19.64 -27.33 6.14
CA LEU A 502 -18.75 -27.94 5.14
C LEU A 502 -17.27 -27.65 5.38
N LEU A 503 -16.96 -26.61 6.16
CA LEU A 503 -15.59 -26.13 6.31
C LEU A 503 -14.93 -26.70 7.59
N PRO A 504 -13.64 -27.07 7.55
CA PRO A 504 -12.91 -27.53 8.72
C PRO A 504 -12.66 -26.40 9.74
N GLY A 505 -12.29 -26.74 10.98
CA GLY A 505 -12.05 -25.74 12.03
C GLY A 505 -10.88 -24.78 11.76
N ARG A 506 -9.84 -25.24 11.05
CA ARG A 506 -8.71 -24.41 10.57
C ARG A 506 -8.70 -24.42 9.05
N ILE A 507 -8.56 -23.24 8.46
CA ILE A 507 -8.69 -23.02 7.01
C ILE A 507 -7.61 -22.03 6.57
N ILE A 508 -7.17 -22.13 5.32
CA ILE A 508 -6.43 -21.06 4.64
C ILE A 508 -7.37 -20.42 3.62
N LEU A 509 -7.49 -19.09 3.67
CA LEU A 509 -8.21 -18.29 2.68
C LEU A 509 -7.22 -17.79 1.64
N GLY A 510 -7.48 -18.02 0.34
CA GLY A 510 -6.78 -17.37 -0.76
C GLY A 510 -7.68 -16.30 -1.38
N ILE A 511 -7.20 -15.06 -1.51
CA ILE A 511 -7.97 -13.96 -2.12
C ILE A 511 -7.27 -13.52 -3.40
N ASN A 512 -7.99 -13.53 -4.52
CA ASN A 512 -7.49 -13.01 -5.79
C ASN A 512 -8.62 -12.38 -6.63
N LYS A 513 -8.34 -12.08 -7.90
CA LYS A 513 -9.31 -11.50 -8.85
C LYS A 513 -10.52 -12.39 -9.17
N ARG A 514 -10.44 -13.71 -8.94
CA ARG A 514 -11.52 -14.67 -9.19
C ARG A 514 -12.45 -14.79 -7.99
N GLY A 515 -11.95 -14.67 -6.76
CA GLY A 515 -12.78 -14.79 -5.58
C GLY A 515 -12.03 -15.03 -4.27
N VAL A 516 -12.76 -15.66 -3.35
CA VAL A 516 -12.23 -16.20 -2.09
C VAL A 516 -12.17 -17.71 -2.20
N HIS A 517 -10.99 -18.27 -2.03
CA HIS A 517 -10.66 -19.69 -2.15
C HIS A 517 -10.41 -20.28 -0.77
N PHE A 518 -10.99 -21.45 -0.49
CA PHE A 518 -10.90 -22.12 0.79
C PHE A 518 -9.99 -23.34 0.66
N PHE A 519 -9.03 -23.49 1.57
CA PHE A 519 -8.13 -24.63 1.61
C PHE A 519 -8.09 -25.27 2.99
N ARG A 520 -7.97 -26.60 3.02
CA ARG A 520 -7.51 -27.33 4.20
C ARG A 520 -6.02 -27.00 4.40
N PRO A 521 -5.53 -26.78 5.63
CA PRO A 521 -4.13 -26.40 5.86
C PRO A 521 -3.15 -27.57 5.80
N VAL A 522 -3.58 -28.78 6.22
CA VAL A 522 -2.71 -29.96 6.32
C VAL A 522 -3.48 -31.22 5.90
N PRO A 523 -3.05 -31.92 4.83
CA PRO A 523 -2.22 -31.37 3.74
C PRO A 523 -2.91 -30.16 3.10
N LYS A 524 -2.15 -29.26 2.47
CA LYS A 524 -2.75 -28.12 1.78
C LYS A 524 -3.58 -28.65 0.62
N GLU A 525 -4.90 -28.48 0.68
CA GLU A 525 -5.84 -29.05 -0.28
C GLU A 525 -6.92 -28.04 -0.61
N TYR A 526 -7.23 -27.88 -1.89
CA TYR A 526 -8.30 -27.01 -2.35
C TYR A 526 -9.67 -27.59 -1.98
N LEU A 527 -10.54 -26.78 -1.39
CA LEU A 527 -11.90 -27.18 -0.99
C LEU A 527 -12.95 -26.57 -1.91
N HIS A 528 -13.06 -25.25 -1.92
CA HIS A 528 -14.12 -24.54 -2.62
C HIS A 528 -13.71 -23.10 -2.94
N SER A 529 -14.42 -22.44 -3.84
CA SER A 529 -14.24 -21.01 -4.17
C SER A 529 -15.58 -20.29 -4.22
N ALA A 530 -15.67 -19.14 -3.56
CA ALA A 530 -16.76 -18.20 -3.75
C ALA A 530 -16.31 -17.09 -4.72
N GLU A 531 -17.04 -16.91 -5.83
CA GLU A 531 -16.75 -15.83 -6.76
C GLU A 531 -16.99 -14.45 -6.11
N LEU A 532 -16.25 -13.43 -6.58
CA LEU A 532 -16.45 -12.05 -6.11
C LEU A 532 -17.90 -11.55 -6.26
N ARG A 533 -18.64 -12.03 -7.26
CA ARG A 533 -20.05 -11.65 -7.48
C ARG A 533 -21.01 -12.20 -6.42
N ASP A 534 -20.64 -13.28 -5.74
CA ASP A 534 -21.48 -13.95 -4.76
C ASP A 534 -21.27 -13.39 -3.36
N ILE A 535 -20.16 -12.70 -3.12
CA ILE A 535 -19.90 -11.94 -1.91
C ILE A 535 -20.73 -10.66 -1.95
N LYS A 536 -21.71 -10.54 -1.05
CA LYS A 536 -22.62 -9.39 -0.95
C LYS A 536 -22.20 -8.36 0.07
N GLN A 537 -21.60 -8.83 1.14
CA GLN A 537 -21.12 -7.98 2.21
C GLN A 537 -19.92 -8.67 2.85
N PHE A 538 -18.97 -7.87 3.28
CA PHE A 538 -17.85 -8.34 4.08
C PHE A 538 -17.45 -7.22 5.03
N GLY A 539 -16.74 -7.58 6.08
CA GLY A 539 -16.21 -6.64 7.05
C GLY A 539 -15.35 -7.36 8.07
N SER A 540 -14.62 -6.59 8.85
CA SER A 540 -13.71 -7.11 9.84
C SER A 540 -13.79 -6.33 11.15
N SER A 541 -13.21 -6.96 12.17
CA SER A 541 -12.89 -6.42 13.48
C SER A 541 -11.45 -6.83 13.80
N ASN A 542 -10.91 -6.38 14.92
CA ASN A 542 -9.53 -6.69 15.33
C ASN A 542 -9.26 -8.19 15.55
N THR A 543 -10.30 -9.03 15.66
CA THR A 543 -10.18 -10.46 15.97
C THR A 543 -10.95 -11.37 15.02
N ALA A 544 -11.70 -10.82 14.06
CA ALA A 544 -12.52 -11.63 13.15
C ALA A 544 -12.79 -10.92 11.83
N VAL A 545 -13.06 -11.71 10.80
CA VAL A 545 -13.57 -11.29 9.50
C VAL A 545 -14.84 -12.08 9.17
N PHE A 546 -15.78 -11.46 8.47
CA PHE A 546 -16.98 -12.13 8.00
C PHE A 546 -17.25 -11.88 6.52
N PHE A 547 -17.93 -12.83 5.89
CA PHE A 547 -18.41 -12.74 4.53
C PHE A 547 -19.88 -13.17 4.48
N LYS A 548 -20.74 -12.31 3.96
CA LYS A 548 -22.10 -12.65 3.57
C LYS A 548 -22.10 -13.01 2.10
N MET A 549 -22.21 -14.29 1.79
CA MET A 549 -22.14 -14.80 0.42
C MET A 549 -23.40 -15.56 0.03
N ARG A 550 -23.73 -15.54 -1.27
CA ARG A 550 -24.74 -16.43 -1.82
C ARG A 550 -24.16 -17.82 -1.97
N VAL A 551 -24.87 -18.82 -1.45
CA VAL A 551 -24.55 -20.23 -1.64
C VAL A 551 -25.76 -20.92 -2.26
N ALA A 552 -25.50 -21.73 -3.27
CA ALA A 552 -26.51 -22.58 -3.88
C ALA A 552 -26.86 -23.72 -2.92
N VAL A 553 -28.09 -23.73 -2.41
CA VAL A 553 -28.59 -24.79 -1.51
C VAL A 553 -29.62 -25.62 -2.28
N PHE A 554 -29.49 -26.94 -2.18
CA PHE A 554 -30.45 -27.87 -2.76
C PHE A 554 -31.57 -28.13 -1.75
N PHE A 555 -32.79 -27.74 -2.10
CA PHE A 555 -34.00 -28.01 -1.30
C PHE A 555 -35.16 -28.40 -2.22
N GLU A 556 -35.85 -29.50 -1.91
CA GLU A 556 -37.01 -30.01 -2.67
C GLU A 556 -36.79 -30.08 -4.19
N MET A 557 -35.67 -30.69 -4.63
CA MET A 557 -35.30 -30.83 -6.05
C MET A 557 -35.07 -29.49 -6.80
N ARG A 558 -34.88 -28.38 -6.08
CA ARG A 558 -34.52 -27.08 -6.67
C ARG A 558 -33.23 -26.56 -6.04
N VAL A 559 -32.40 -25.93 -6.88
CA VAL A 559 -31.24 -25.17 -6.42
C VAL A 559 -31.67 -23.71 -6.23
N ALA A 560 -31.67 -23.23 -4.99
CA ALA A 560 -32.00 -21.85 -4.66
C ALA A 560 -30.77 -21.13 -4.06
N PRO A 561 -30.44 -19.90 -4.51
CA PRO A 561 -29.38 -19.13 -3.91
C PRO A 561 -29.82 -18.55 -2.56
N VAL A 562 -29.19 -18.99 -1.48
CA VAL A 562 -29.44 -18.51 -0.11
C VAL A 562 -28.25 -17.70 0.39
N LEU A 563 -28.52 -16.65 1.17
CA LEU A 563 -27.45 -15.83 1.77
C LEU A 563 -27.04 -16.43 3.11
N HIS A 564 -25.77 -16.81 3.22
CA HIS A 564 -25.16 -17.25 4.46
C HIS A 564 -24.05 -16.31 4.90
N ILE A 565 -23.89 -16.17 6.21
CA ILE A 565 -22.80 -15.42 6.83
C ILE A 565 -21.78 -16.43 7.31
N PHE A 566 -20.55 -16.29 6.83
CA PHE A 566 -19.40 -17.05 7.27
C PHE A 566 -18.53 -16.14 8.13
N GLN A 567 -18.09 -16.63 9.28
CA GLN A 567 -17.25 -15.87 10.19
C GLN A 567 -15.98 -16.63 10.54
N PHE A 568 -14.86 -15.92 10.50
CA PHE A 568 -13.55 -16.48 10.75
C PHE A 568 -12.78 -15.61 11.76
N GLU A 569 -12.08 -16.25 12.68
CA GLU A 569 -11.18 -15.61 13.62
C GLU A 569 -9.82 -15.33 12.95
N THR A 570 -9.38 -14.08 13.02
CA THR A 570 -8.09 -13.63 12.50
C THR A 570 -7.74 -12.24 13.01
N LYS A 571 -6.45 -11.95 13.14
CA LYS A 571 -5.96 -10.58 13.39
C LYS A 571 -5.78 -9.78 12.10
N GLN A 572 -5.76 -10.45 10.95
CA GLN A 572 -5.49 -9.87 9.63
C GLN A 572 -6.79 -9.51 8.89
N GLY A 573 -7.84 -9.17 9.63
CA GLY A 573 -9.18 -8.95 9.06
C GLY A 573 -9.23 -7.73 8.16
N GLU A 574 -8.47 -6.69 8.47
CA GLU A 574 -8.38 -5.46 7.67
C GLU A 574 -7.67 -5.73 6.33
N GLU A 575 -6.54 -6.44 6.35
CA GLU A 575 -5.77 -6.79 5.15
C GLU A 575 -6.58 -7.67 4.19
N ILE A 576 -7.34 -8.62 4.74
CA ILE A 576 -8.30 -9.44 3.98
C ILE A 576 -9.34 -8.55 3.28
N CYS A 577 -9.92 -7.59 4.01
CA CYS A 577 -10.93 -6.68 3.44
C CYS A 577 -10.33 -5.76 2.37
N VAL A 578 -9.11 -5.25 2.58
CA VAL A 578 -8.40 -4.40 1.61
C VAL A 578 -8.07 -5.18 0.34
N ALA A 579 -7.57 -6.41 0.45
CA ALA A 579 -7.31 -7.28 -0.70
C ALA A 579 -8.60 -7.50 -1.52
N LEU A 580 -9.69 -7.87 -0.84
CA LEU A 580 -10.97 -8.11 -1.49
C LEU A 580 -11.54 -6.84 -2.14
N GLN A 581 -11.50 -5.71 -1.43
CA GLN A 581 -11.97 -4.42 -1.95
C GLN A 581 -11.17 -3.98 -3.18
N THR A 582 -9.85 -4.25 -3.19
CA THR A 582 -8.98 -3.94 -4.33
C THR A 582 -9.39 -4.74 -5.57
N HIS A 583 -9.55 -6.06 -5.44
CA HIS A 583 -9.97 -6.89 -6.57
C HIS A 583 -11.39 -6.55 -7.06
N ILE A 584 -12.33 -6.27 -6.15
CA ILE A 584 -13.69 -5.84 -6.54
C ILE A 584 -13.63 -4.52 -7.33
N LYS A 585 -12.87 -3.53 -6.85
CA LYS A 585 -12.70 -2.25 -7.56
C LYS A 585 -12.10 -2.45 -8.94
N ASP A 586 -11.05 -3.26 -9.06
CA ASP A 586 -10.38 -3.52 -10.34
C ASP A 586 -11.29 -4.23 -11.34
N VAL A 587 -12.02 -5.27 -10.91
CA VAL A 587 -12.99 -5.98 -11.77
C VAL A 587 -14.13 -5.06 -12.21
N MET A 588 -14.62 -4.20 -11.32
CA MET A 588 -15.63 -3.21 -11.65
C MET A 588 -15.11 -2.20 -12.67
N LEU A 589 -13.93 -1.62 -12.45
CA LEU A 589 -13.27 -0.69 -13.37
C LEU A 589 -13.03 -1.33 -14.74
N SER A 590 -12.53 -2.57 -14.80
CA SER A 590 -12.34 -3.32 -16.05
C SER A 590 -13.64 -3.48 -16.85
N ARG A 591 -14.75 -3.80 -16.17
CA ARG A 591 -16.07 -3.89 -16.81
C ARG A 591 -16.59 -2.54 -17.30
N TYR A 592 -16.41 -1.47 -16.52
CA TYR A 592 -16.78 -0.12 -16.95
C TYR A 592 -15.99 0.30 -18.18
N SER A 593 -14.67 0.11 -18.20
CA SER A 593 -13.82 0.40 -19.36
C SER A 593 -14.26 -0.39 -20.60
N LYS A 594 -14.53 -1.70 -20.47
CA LYS A 594 -15.00 -2.54 -21.60
C LYS A 594 -16.38 -2.11 -22.12
N ALA A 595 -17.31 -1.76 -21.22
CA ALA A 595 -18.65 -1.28 -21.58
C ALA A 595 -18.63 0.09 -22.28
N HIS A 596 -17.72 0.99 -21.87
CA HIS A 596 -17.58 2.32 -22.48
C HIS A 596 -16.75 2.28 -23.76
N SER A 597 -15.81 1.34 -23.91
CA SER A 597 -15.10 1.11 -25.19
C SER A 597 -16.05 0.60 -26.29
N GLY A 598 -17.08 -0.18 -25.90
CA GLY A 598 -18.14 -0.62 -26.82
C GLY A 598 -19.27 0.40 -27.03
N SER A 599 -19.31 1.47 -26.25
CA SER A 599 -20.34 2.51 -26.32
C SER A 599 -19.81 3.89 -26.75
N ALA A 600 -18.51 4.00 -27.05
CA ALA A 600 -17.87 5.23 -27.54
C ALA A 600 -18.09 5.47 -29.05
N THR A 601 -19.22 5.01 -29.60
CA THR A 601 -19.71 5.44 -30.92
C THR A 601 -20.94 6.34 -30.83
N ILE A 602 -21.59 6.49 -29.66
CA ILE A 602 -22.77 7.36 -29.56
C ILE A 602 -22.77 8.10 -28.22
N MET A 603 -22.32 9.36 -28.28
CA MET A 603 -22.70 10.52 -27.45
C MET A 603 -21.48 11.41 -27.14
N VAL A 604 -21.10 12.23 -28.12
CA VAL A 604 -20.38 13.48 -27.84
C VAL A 604 -21.39 14.61 -27.93
N SER A 605 -21.87 15.03 -26.76
CA SER A 605 -22.63 16.27 -26.59
C SER A 605 -21.71 17.46 -26.73
N GLN A 606 -22.20 18.46 -27.48
CA GLN A 606 -21.54 19.67 -27.90
C GLN A 606 -20.91 20.49 -26.76
N ALA A 607 -19.64 20.83 -26.90
CA ALA A 607 -19.05 22.07 -26.42
C ALA A 607 -17.80 22.38 -27.27
N ASP A 608 -17.87 23.50 -27.99
CA ASP A 608 -16.84 24.27 -28.70
C ASP A 608 -15.56 23.54 -29.17
N LYS A 609 -15.43 23.35 -30.50
CA LYS A 609 -14.13 23.11 -31.13
C LYS A 609 -13.94 23.89 -32.43
N PRO A 610 -12.70 24.33 -32.75
CA PRO A 610 -12.39 25.19 -33.89
C PRO A 610 -12.46 24.41 -35.21
N GLY A 611 -12.74 25.12 -36.30
CA GLY A 611 -13.15 24.62 -37.63
C GLY A 611 -12.17 23.74 -38.44
N ASN A 612 -11.20 23.09 -37.82
CA ASN A 612 -10.29 22.15 -38.50
C ASN A 612 -10.54 20.67 -38.15
N VAL A 613 -11.39 20.35 -37.16
CA VAL A 613 -11.63 18.96 -36.70
C VAL A 613 -12.58 18.19 -37.64
N GLU A 614 -13.54 18.84 -38.28
CA GLU A 614 -14.52 18.17 -39.17
C GLU A 614 -13.88 17.53 -40.41
N MET A 615 -12.77 18.08 -40.91
CA MET A 615 -12.01 17.49 -42.03
C MET A 615 -11.29 16.20 -41.61
N TYR A 616 -10.75 16.16 -40.39
CA TYR A 616 -10.12 14.96 -39.85
C TYR A 616 -11.15 13.88 -39.52
N ASP A 617 -12.30 14.26 -38.94
CA ASP A 617 -13.38 13.32 -38.64
C ASP A 617 -13.96 12.70 -39.92
N LYS A 618 -14.17 13.49 -40.98
CA LYS A 618 -14.57 12.96 -42.29
C LYS A 618 -13.53 11.99 -42.86
N ARG A 619 -12.23 12.30 -42.71
CA ARG A 619 -11.16 11.41 -43.21
C ARG A 619 -11.08 10.10 -42.41
N VAL A 620 -11.29 10.15 -41.10
CA VAL A 620 -11.31 8.96 -40.24
C VAL A 620 -12.54 8.09 -40.52
N GLN A 621 -13.70 8.70 -40.79
CA GLN A 621 -14.91 7.97 -41.18
C GLN A 621 -14.77 7.32 -42.57
N GLU A 622 -14.16 8.00 -43.53
CA GLU A 622 -13.87 7.45 -44.86
C GLU A 622 -12.94 6.23 -44.75
N LEU A 623 -11.85 6.35 -43.99
CA LEU A 623 -10.89 5.26 -43.77
C LEU A 623 -11.53 4.07 -43.02
N SER A 624 -12.40 4.33 -42.05
CA SER A 624 -13.12 3.27 -41.34
C SER A 624 -14.06 2.52 -42.28
N ARG A 625 -14.75 3.24 -43.18
CA ARG A 625 -15.61 2.63 -44.19
C ARG A 625 -14.82 1.81 -45.22
N GLU A 626 -13.65 2.28 -45.64
CA GLU A 626 -12.75 1.54 -46.53
C GLU A 626 -12.21 0.26 -45.88
N ILE A 627 -11.91 0.29 -44.57
CA ILE A 627 -11.48 -0.90 -43.81
C ILE A 627 -12.61 -1.93 -43.72
N ASP A 628 -13.83 -1.49 -43.42
CA ASP A 628 -15.00 -2.39 -43.35
C ASP A 628 -15.35 -3.01 -44.71
N GLU A 629 -15.23 -2.25 -45.80
CA GLU A 629 -15.38 -2.78 -47.16
C GLU A 629 -14.27 -3.76 -47.53
N SER A 630 -13.03 -3.48 -47.12
CA SER A 630 -11.89 -4.37 -47.33
C SER A 630 -12.06 -5.69 -46.58
N GLN A 631 -12.51 -5.65 -45.32
CA GLN A 631 -12.77 -6.84 -44.51
C GLN A 631 -13.90 -7.68 -45.11
N LYS A 632 -15.00 -7.05 -45.56
CA LYS A 632 -16.09 -7.77 -46.24
C LYS A 632 -15.63 -8.43 -47.54
N LYS A 633 -14.76 -7.76 -48.31
CA LYS A 633 -14.17 -8.37 -49.52
C LYS A 633 -13.25 -9.53 -49.17
N ALA A 634 -12.44 -9.43 -48.12
CA ALA A 634 -11.58 -10.51 -47.65
C ALA A 634 -12.39 -11.74 -47.20
N ASP A 635 -13.47 -11.52 -46.44
CA ASP A 635 -14.36 -12.59 -45.98
C ASP A 635 -15.09 -13.26 -47.15
N GLN A 636 -15.49 -12.48 -48.16
CA GLN A 636 -16.13 -13.01 -49.37
C GLN A 636 -15.15 -13.82 -50.23
N VAL A 637 -13.88 -13.40 -50.33
CA VAL A 637 -12.82 -14.17 -50.98
C VAL A 637 -12.56 -15.48 -50.24
N ALA A 638 -12.47 -15.45 -48.91
CA ALA A 638 -12.29 -16.65 -48.10
C ALA A 638 -13.45 -17.64 -48.25
N LEU A 639 -14.69 -17.15 -48.36
CA LEU A 639 -15.87 -18.00 -48.58
C LEU A 639 -15.85 -18.65 -49.98
N VAL A 640 -15.50 -17.89 -51.01
CA VAL A 640 -15.36 -18.42 -52.38
C VAL A 640 -14.22 -19.45 -52.46
N GLU A 641 -13.11 -19.20 -51.78
CA GLU A 641 -11.97 -20.12 -51.74
C GLU A 641 -12.33 -21.42 -51.00
N LYS A 642 -13.09 -21.32 -49.90
CA LYS A 642 -13.65 -22.47 -49.18
C LYS A 642 -14.59 -23.30 -50.06
N SER A 643 -15.54 -22.69 -50.76
CA SER A 643 -16.43 -23.41 -51.68
C SER A 643 -15.68 -24.03 -52.87
N ARG A 644 -14.57 -23.43 -53.31
CA ARG A 644 -13.70 -23.96 -54.37
C ARG A 644 -12.85 -25.14 -53.89
N LEU A 645 -12.45 -25.15 -52.62
CA LEU A 645 -11.77 -26.28 -51.98
C LEU A 645 -12.73 -27.46 -51.75
N GLU A 646 -13.96 -27.17 -51.30
CA GLU A 646 -15.01 -28.17 -51.12
C GLU A 646 -15.41 -28.84 -52.45
N SER A 647 -15.53 -28.07 -53.54
CA SER A 647 -15.82 -28.65 -54.86
C SER A 647 -14.68 -29.52 -55.39
N ARG A 648 -13.42 -29.16 -55.14
CA ARG A 648 -12.24 -29.98 -55.49
C ARG A 648 -12.16 -31.28 -54.69
N LEU A 649 -12.60 -31.28 -53.43
CA LEU A 649 -12.67 -32.48 -52.58
C LEU A 649 -13.77 -33.44 -53.06
N THR A 650 -14.89 -32.92 -53.54
CA THR A 650 -15.99 -33.75 -54.10
C THR A 650 -15.68 -34.32 -55.48
N SER A 651 -14.83 -33.67 -56.29
CA SER A 651 -14.40 -34.19 -57.61
C SER A 651 -13.26 -35.21 -57.56
N GLY A 652 -12.65 -35.44 -56.39
CA GLY A 652 -11.43 -36.25 -56.23
C GLY A 652 -11.64 -37.75 -55.99
N HIS A 653 -12.88 -38.24 -55.84
CA HIS A 653 -13.16 -39.64 -55.48
C HIS A 653 -13.37 -40.59 -56.68
N GLY A 654 -12.65 -40.37 -57.77
CA GLY A 654 -12.70 -41.30 -58.91
C GLY A 654 -11.50 -41.19 -59.84
N GLN A 655 -10.37 -41.81 -59.48
CA GLN A 655 -9.55 -42.64 -60.38
C GLN A 655 -8.24 -43.08 -59.70
N LYS A 656 -8.07 -44.40 -59.56
CA LYS A 656 -6.77 -45.06 -59.38
C LYS A 656 -5.94 -44.90 -60.67
N ASN A 657 -4.63 -44.63 -60.57
CA ASN A 657 -3.56 -45.43 -61.19
C ASN A 657 -2.15 -44.82 -61.05
N ASN A 658 -1.17 -45.74 -61.03
CA ASN A 658 0.29 -45.60 -60.99
C ASN A 658 0.93 -44.48 -61.85
N SER A 659 1.97 -43.82 -61.31
CA SER A 659 3.30 -43.78 -61.94
C SER A 659 4.34 -43.06 -61.07
N LYS A 660 5.57 -43.60 -61.14
CA LYS A 660 6.85 -43.20 -60.55
C LYS A 660 7.42 -41.95 -61.26
N LEU A 661 7.93 -40.93 -60.54
CA LEU A 661 9.11 -40.14 -60.94
C LEU A 661 9.59 -39.18 -59.83
N GLU A 662 10.87 -38.87 -59.93
CA GLU A 662 11.81 -38.25 -58.98
C GLU A 662 11.90 -36.71 -59.08
N VAL A 663 12.25 -36.08 -57.93
CA VAL A 663 13.32 -35.05 -57.74
C VAL A 663 12.96 -33.52 -57.74
N ILE A 664 13.54 -32.86 -56.70
CA ILE A 664 13.83 -31.42 -56.40
C ILE A 664 12.78 -30.52 -55.72
N GLY A 665 13.01 -30.24 -54.43
CA GLY A 665 13.43 -28.88 -53.99
C GLY A 665 12.48 -28.01 -53.16
N ASN A 666 13.02 -27.59 -52.01
CA ASN A 666 12.74 -26.36 -51.25
C ASN A 666 11.59 -26.32 -50.25
N HIS A 667 12.01 -26.44 -48.97
CA HIS A 667 11.82 -25.52 -47.85
C HIS A 667 10.47 -24.81 -47.64
N SER A 668 10.05 -24.91 -46.37
CA SER A 668 9.45 -23.87 -45.53
C SER A 668 7.95 -24.02 -45.25
N GLU A 669 7.69 -24.30 -43.97
CA GLU A 669 6.55 -23.83 -43.17
C GLU A 669 5.14 -24.23 -43.63
N ARG A 670 4.63 -25.31 -43.02
CA ARG A 670 3.22 -25.48 -42.65
C ARG A 670 3.11 -26.62 -41.65
N ASP A 671 3.00 -26.28 -40.37
CA ASP A 671 2.29 -27.08 -39.37
C ASP A 671 2.04 -26.21 -38.14
N THR A 672 0.87 -25.59 -38.09
CA THR A 672 0.19 -25.12 -36.87
C THR A 672 -1.15 -24.50 -37.25
N LEU A 673 -2.20 -25.31 -37.46
CA LEU A 673 -3.59 -24.89 -37.22
C LEU A 673 -4.59 -26.06 -37.31
N THR A 674 -4.49 -27.04 -36.41
CA THR A 674 -5.60 -28.01 -36.22
C THR A 674 -5.60 -28.68 -34.85
N THR A 675 -5.64 -27.94 -33.74
CA THR A 675 -6.06 -28.53 -32.45
C THR A 675 -6.57 -27.50 -31.44
N VAL A 676 -7.68 -26.80 -31.75
CA VAL A 676 -8.46 -26.09 -30.72
C VAL A 676 -9.93 -26.23 -31.08
N GLY A 677 -10.59 -27.24 -30.52
CA GLY A 677 -12.03 -27.46 -30.77
C GLY A 677 -12.63 -28.76 -30.26
N SER A 678 -11.83 -29.73 -29.79
CA SER A 678 -12.36 -31.06 -29.40
C SER A 678 -12.01 -31.53 -27.98
N VAL A 679 -11.60 -30.62 -27.08
CA VAL A 679 -11.19 -31.01 -25.71
C VAL A 679 -12.25 -30.67 -24.65
N ASN A 680 -13.17 -29.73 -24.91
CA ASN A 680 -14.17 -29.35 -23.90
C ASN A 680 -15.37 -30.29 -23.80
N ASN A 681 -15.70 -31.08 -24.83
CA ASN A 681 -16.83 -32.01 -24.78
C ASN A 681 -16.47 -33.39 -24.21
N SER A 682 -15.18 -33.76 -24.22
CA SER A 682 -14.74 -35.07 -23.72
C SER A 682 -14.65 -35.11 -22.19
N ILE A 683 -14.43 -33.96 -21.54
CA ILE A 683 -14.31 -33.86 -20.08
C ILE A 683 -15.71 -33.90 -19.41
N GLU A 684 -16.74 -33.29 -20.02
CA GLU A 684 -18.12 -33.34 -19.52
C GLU A 684 -18.76 -34.74 -19.64
N MET A 685 -18.30 -35.59 -20.56
CA MET A 685 -18.81 -36.96 -20.71
C MET A 685 -18.21 -37.94 -19.70
N ASP A 686 -16.90 -37.83 -19.42
CA ASP A 686 -16.22 -38.72 -18.45
C ASP A 686 -16.67 -38.45 -16.99
N GLU A 687 -17.04 -37.21 -16.65
CA GLU A 687 -17.56 -36.88 -15.31
C GLU A 687 -18.96 -37.49 -15.06
N ARG A 688 -19.83 -37.52 -16.09
CA ARG A 688 -21.17 -38.12 -15.97
C ARG A 688 -21.14 -39.66 -15.90
N GLU A 689 -20.11 -40.29 -16.47
CA GLU A 689 -19.97 -41.74 -16.44
C GLU A 689 -19.31 -42.24 -15.14
N GLY A 690 -18.44 -41.42 -14.53
CA GLY A 690 -17.86 -41.66 -13.21
C GLY A 690 -18.86 -41.54 -12.06
N GLU A 691 -19.81 -40.61 -12.15
CA GLU A 691 -20.85 -40.40 -11.13
C GLU A 691 -21.91 -41.51 -11.14
N LYS A 692 -22.22 -42.06 -12.33
CA LYS A 692 -23.15 -43.18 -12.51
C LYS A 692 -22.62 -44.51 -11.95
N LYS A 693 -21.29 -44.72 -11.95
CA LYS A 693 -20.65 -45.92 -11.37
C LYS A 693 -20.54 -45.87 -9.84
N ARG A 694 -20.54 -44.69 -9.21
CA ARG A 694 -20.55 -44.55 -7.73
C ARG A 694 -21.93 -44.84 -7.13
N LEU A 695 -23.00 -44.39 -7.78
CA LEU A 695 -24.39 -44.63 -7.32
C LEU A 695 -24.83 -46.11 -7.42
N LEU A 696 -24.18 -46.91 -8.25
CA LEU A 696 -24.47 -48.35 -8.38
C LEU A 696 -23.74 -49.22 -7.35
N HIS A 697 -22.76 -48.70 -6.62
CA HIS A 697 -21.98 -49.46 -5.63
C HIS A 697 -22.48 -49.27 -4.18
N GLU A 698 -23.37 -48.31 -3.93
CA GLU A 698 -23.97 -48.07 -2.60
C GLU A 698 -25.36 -48.72 -2.40
N THR A 699 -25.92 -49.37 -3.42
CA THR A 699 -27.24 -50.04 -3.34
C THR A 699 -27.15 -51.57 -3.18
N GLY A 700 -25.96 -52.12 -2.92
CA GLY A 700 -25.70 -53.56 -2.92
C GLY A 700 -25.01 -54.10 -1.66
N SER A 701 -25.46 -53.77 -0.45
CA SER A 701 -25.15 -54.61 0.73
C SER A 701 -26.03 -54.26 1.94
N SER A 702 -27.21 -54.87 2.01
CA SER A 702 -27.92 -55.01 3.29
C SER A 702 -28.63 -56.36 3.34
N SER A 703 -27.93 -57.39 3.81
CA SER A 703 -28.55 -58.56 4.42
C SER A 703 -27.53 -59.27 5.31
N GLY A 704 -27.82 -59.37 6.61
CA GLY A 704 -27.24 -60.45 7.42
C GLY A 704 -26.71 -60.07 8.79
N THR A 705 -27.58 -60.30 9.79
CA THR A 705 -27.30 -60.93 11.09
C THR A 705 -26.78 -60.14 12.29
N CYS A 706 -27.58 -60.30 13.34
CA CYS A 706 -27.51 -59.92 14.74
C CYS A 706 -26.74 -60.97 15.57
N ALA A 707 -25.95 -60.55 16.58
CA ALA A 707 -25.61 -61.24 17.85
C ALA A 707 -24.56 -60.39 18.62
N MET A 708 -24.87 -59.78 19.77
CA MET A 708 -24.77 -60.28 21.17
C MET A 708 -23.35 -60.22 21.79
N LEU A 709 -23.33 -59.87 23.09
CA LEU A 709 -22.22 -59.82 24.10
C LEU A 709 -21.55 -58.43 24.22
N ASP A 710 -21.76 -57.59 25.24
CA ASP A 710 -21.94 -57.70 26.71
C ASP A 710 -20.62 -57.81 27.52
N GLU A 711 -20.52 -56.96 28.55
CA GLU A 711 -19.45 -56.83 29.59
C GLU A 711 -18.03 -56.39 29.14
N LYS A 712 -17.21 -55.58 29.84
CA LYS A 712 -17.11 -55.20 31.26
C LYS A 712 -16.11 -54.02 31.45
N LYS A 713 -16.48 -53.09 32.34
CA LYS A 713 -15.71 -52.47 33.44
C LYS A 713 -14.25 -51.94 33.30
N HIS A 714 -14.13 -50.74 33.89
CA HIS A 714 -13.07 -50.14 34.75
C HIS A 714 -12.06 -49.20 34.07
N ARG A 715 -12.11 -47.88 34.35
CA ARG A 715 -11.54 -47.14 35.52
C ARG A 715 -10.00 -47.16 35.42
N VAL A 716 -9.31 -46.01 35.36
CA VAL A 716 -8.94 -45.21 36.53
C VAL A 716 -8.43 -43.82 36.09
N GLU A 717 -8.90 -42.83 36.84
CA GLU A 717 -8.43 -41.46 37.16
C GLU A 717 -8.12 -40.44 36.06
#